data_AF-A0A260YRZ9-F1
#
_entry.id   AF-A0A260YRZ9-F1
#
_cell.length_a   1.000
_cell.length_b   1.000
_cell.length_c   1.000
_cell.angle_alpha   90.00
_cell.angle_beta   90.00
_cell.angle_gamma   90.00
#
_symmetry.space_group_name_H-M   'P 1'
#
loop_
_entity.id
_entity.type
_entity.pdbx_description
1 polymer ?
#
loop_
_entity_poly.entity_id
_entity_poly.type
_entity_poly.pdbx_seq_one_letter_code
_entity_poly.pdbx_strand_id
1 'polypeptide(L)'
;MSGETLEFSGCNFFRIRLAYSILSGRPIRIVNIRKNDDRPGIRDFEAKLIGLLEKVTNGTKVEISRTGTQVTFRPGMITGGIVNVDCGTDRCISYFLEPLILLSPFCKLAMTIKLKGVTNAPGELSVDGMKASWLKVYNKFVLNDEKLDIKIQCRGLKPEGGGVVIFTAPIVKTLRPVKRQQVGKVCKIRGQAYVSKVTPSLAYRMIDAAKKAMHGYIADVFIAVDQRKGDAGGASPGYGLFLTAETTEGVVYQAEAISRPKGEPGNPILPEDIGIEAGHSLLQQIYMGGALDSSAQVLASTFMTLCPKDVSHFLYGPLPMYSVHTLRHLKQFFEIEFKMEDYRKVQKEDEADLRTGSLDKAMITAVGMSLVWRLLRDEIEAGSIEIETLNADPDELKDIQTLFPKIFANEFVSSAIEHESTLENSTTLISYESTMQSTADHHVLPYLTESFEQFETLGEIETIGTTENEDSDCEIIYSGPALFLPLAMPKTELFDKDYGISEQEKSEESERLKAAKQYRKALLSGKTKTALLQKKRKQKRQSKIYREIVYEKMSTKFAIPPEDFRDVVDEIMEEEFPDHQIETGAIMALQHESEMMLTKMMCLASHLADYADRETLRKKDIDFLKFLMSKNMEGCSFAM
;
A
#
# COMPACT_ATOMS: atom_id res chain seq x y z
N MET A 1 -18.92 10.42 8.80
CA MET A 1 -18.97 10.46 7.33
C MET A 1 -19.93 9.37 6.88
N SER A 2 -21.19 9.69 6.60
CA SER A 2 -22.08 8.81 5.83
C SER A 2 -21.46 8.62 4.45
N GLY A 3 -20.91 7.42 4.20
CA GLY A 3 -19.85 7.17 3.22
C GLY A 3 -20.21 7.52 1.77
N GLU A 4 -19.48 8.48 1.21
CA GLU A 4 -19.40 8.69 -0.23
C GLU A 4 -19.06 7.36 -0.92
N THR A 5 -19.84 7.00 -1.95
CA THR A 5 -19.61 5.77 -2.70
C THR A 5 -18.42 5.98 -3.62
N LEU A 6 -17.35 5.20 -3.43
CA LEU A 6 -16.16 5.31 -4.26
C LEU A 6 -16.39 4.65 -5.61
N GLU A 7 -16.11 5.37 -6.69
CA GLU A 7 -16.28 4.87 -8.05
C GLU A 7 -14.95 4.42 -8.65
N PHE A 8 -14.94 3.21 -9.21
CA PHE A 8 -13.80 2.62 -9.90
C PHE A 8 -14.20 2.16 -11.29
N SER A 9 -13.26 2.18 -12.24
CA SER A 9 -13.47 1.64 -13.58
C SER A 9 -12.60 0.40 -13.83
N GLY A 10 -13.08 -0.50 -14.69
CA GLY A 10 -12.36 -1.68 -15.17
C GLY A 10 -12.35 -2.87 -14.21
N CYS A 11 -11.85 -4.01 -14.72
CA CYS A 11 -11.76 -5.27 -13.98
C CYS A 11 -10.49 -5.41 -13.13
N ASN A 12 -9.47 -4.60 -13.39
CA ASN A 12 -8.19 -4.70 -12.68
C ASN A 12 -8.32 -4.45 -11.18
N PHE A 13 -7.56 -5.21 -10.38
CA PHE A 13 -7.50 -5.10 -8.92
C PHE A 13 -8.83 -5.36 -8.20
N PHE A 14 -9.73 -6.11 -8.81
CA PHE A 14 -11.07 -6.38 -8.29
C PHE A 14 -11.06 -6.89 -6.84
N ARG A 15 -10.20 -7.88 -6.57
CA ARG A 15 -10.03 -8.50 -5.23
C ARG A 15 -9.60 -7.52 -4.14
N ILE A 16 -8.66 -6.62 -4.45
CA ILE A 16 -8.16 -5.64 -3.48
C ILE A 16 -9.21 -4.55 -3.23
N ARG A 17 -9.88 -4.06 -4.28
CA ARG A 17 -10.95 -3.07 -4.15
C ARG A 17 -12.07 -3.56 -3.24
N LEU A 18 -12.50 -4.81 -3.41
CA LEU A 18 -13.49 -5.44 -2.53
C LEU A 18 -12.97 -5.61 -1.09
N ALA A 19 -11.75 -6.12 -0.91
CA ALA A 19 -11.15 -6.26 0.43
C ALA A 19 -11.04 -4.91 1.16
N TYR A 20 -10.60 -3.86 0.46
CA TYR A 20 -10.47 -2.53 1.03
C TYR A 20 -11.81 -1.84 1.28
N SER A 21 -12.83 -2.10 0.46
CA SER A 21 -14.20 -1.69 0.77
C SER A 21 -14.66 -2.31 2.09
N ILE A 22 -14.43 -3.62 2.28
CA ILE A 22 -14.78 -4.31 3.54
C ILE A 22 -13.97 -3.77 4.72
N LEU A 23 -12.67 -3.48 4.55
CA LEU A 23 -11.79 -2.98 5.62
C LEU A 23 -11.98 -1.49 5.96
N SER A 24 -12.39 -0.67 4.98
CA SER A 24 -12.69 0.76 5.18
C SER A 24 -14.14 1.04 5.57
N GLY A 25 -15.07 0.18 5.17
CA GLY A 25 -16.51 0.36 5.36
C GLY A 25 -17.13 1.30 4.34
N ARG A 26 -16.35 1.72 3.35
CA ARG A 26 -16.82 2.60 2.29
C ARG A 26 -17.48 1.76 1.20
N PRO A 27 -18.74 2.06 0.81
CA PRO A 27 -19.37 1.42 -0.32
C PRO A 27 -18.63 1.77 -1.61
N ILE A 28 -18.57 0.83 -2.55
CA ILE A 28 -17.90 1.03 -3.84
C ILE A 28 -18.81 0.70 -5.01
N ARG A 29 -18.54 1.33 -6.15
CA ARG A 29 -19.21 1.09 -7.42
C ARG A 29 -18.16 0.90 -8.51
N ILE A 30 -18.08 -0.30 -9.06
CA ILE A 30 -17.15 -0.65 -10.14
C ILE A 30 -17.93 -0.64 -11.46
N VAL A 31 -17.52 0.20 -12.41
CA VAL A 31 -18.15 0.37 -13.73
C VAL A 31 -17.22 -0.10 -14.86
N ASN A 32 -17.76 -0.30 -16.06
CA ASN A 32 -17.03 -0.70 -17.26
C ASN A 32 -16.20 -1.98 -17.09
N ILE A 33 -16.75 -2.99 -16.42
CA ILE A 33 -16.10 -4.31 -16.31
C ILE A 33 -16.20 -5.02 -17.67
N ARG A 34 -15.06 -5.15 -18.38
CA ARG A 34 -14.94 -5.83 -19.68
C ARG A 34 -16.01 -5.41 -20.68
N LYS A 35 -16.25 -4.09 -20.78
CA LYS A 35 -17.35 -3.57 -21.61
C LYS A 35 -17.14 -3.88 -23.11
N ASN A 36 -15.87 -3.97 -23.53
CA ASN A 36 -15.47 -4.12 -24.92
C ASN A 36 -15.17 -5.58 -25.33
N ASP A 37 -15.23 -6.53 -24.39
CA ASP A 37 -14.96 -7.95 -24.66
C ASP A 37 -16.16 -8.66 -25.29
N ASP A 38 -15.89 -9.75 -26.03
CA ASP A 38 -16.92 -10.64 -26.59
C ASP A 38 -17.89 -11.20 -25.53
N ARG A 39 -17.40 -11.36 -24.30
CA ARG A 39 -18.16 -11.81 -23.14
C ARG A 39 -18.08 -10.74 -22.06
N PRO A 40 -18.95 -9.72 -22.10
CA PRO A 40 -18.86 -8.57 -21.21
C PRO A 40 -19.29 -8.90 -19.78
N GLY A 41 -18.78 -8.11 -18.84
CA GLY A 41 -19.14 -8.19 -17.43
C GLY A 41 -18.21 -9.04 -16.57
N ILE A 42 -18.69 -9.35 -15.35
CA ILE A 42 -17.95 -10.17 -14.39
C ILE A 42 -17.81 -11.62 -14.86
N ARG A 43 -16.69 -12.25 -14.49
CA ARG A 43 -16.43 -13.68 -14.73
C ARG A 43 -16.91 -14.53 -13.56
N ASP A 44 -17.03 -15.84 -13.79
CA ASP A 44 -17.47 -16.80 -12.78
C ASP A 44 -16.59 -16.80 -11.52
N PHE A 45 -15.26 -16.64 -11.68
CA PHE A 45 -14.35 -16.56 -10.53
C PHE A 45 -14.53 -15.27 -9.70
N GLU A 46 -14.90 -14.15 -10.32
CA GLU A 46 -15.23 -12.90 -9.62
C GLU A 46 -16.55 -13.04 -8.87
N ALA A 47 -17.57 -13.62 -9.50
CA ALA A 47 -18.85 -13.92 -8.86
C ALA A 47 -18.67 -14.86 -7.64
N LYS A 48 -17.82 -15.89 -7.76
CA LYS A 48 -17.46 -16.77 -6.63
C LYS A 48 -16.71 -16.03 -5.54
N LEU A 49 -15.85 -15.08 -5.88
CA LEU A 49 -15.14 -14.26 -4.89
C LEU A 49 -16.13 -13.39 -4.11
N ILE A 50 -17.07 -12.74 -4.80
CA ILE A 50 -18.15 -11.98 -4.16
C ILE A 50 -18.93 -12.88 -3.20
N GLY A 51 -19.38 -14.06 -3.66
CA GLY A 51 -20.13 -15.00 -2.83
C GLY A 51 -19.32 -15.57 -1.66
N LEU A 52 -17.99 -15.64 -1.75
CA LEU A 52 -17.11 -15.97 -0.63
C LEU A 52 -17.08 -14.84 0.40
N LEU A 53 -16.94 -13.59 -0.05
CA LEU A 53 -16.92 -12.43 0.84
C LEU A 53 -18.27 -12.23 1.54
N GLU A 54 -19.39 -12.45 0.85
CA GLU A 54 -20.73 -12.44 1.45
C GLU A 54 -20.91 -13.50 2.54
N LYS A 55 -20.24 -14.66 2.45
CA LYS A 55 -20.29 -15.70 3.51
C LYS A 55 -19.42 -15.37 4.72
N VAL A 56 -18.34 -14.62 4.52
CA VAL A 56 -17.37 -14.24 5.58
C VAL A 56 -17.79 -12.97 6.31
N THR A 57 -18.67 -12.18 5.70
CA THR A 57 -19.18 -10.92 6.25
C THR A 57 -20.67 -11.02 6.53
N ASN A 58 -21.19 -10.18 7.42
CA ASN A 58 -22.61 -10.09 7.73
C ASN A 58 -23.14 -8.71 7.35
N GLY A 59 -24.26 -8.66 6.63
CA GLY A 59 -24.89 -7.41 6.17
C GLY A 59 -24.28 -6.81 4.91
N THR A 60 -23.34 -7.49 4.25
CA THR A 60 -22.84 -7.09 2.93
C THR A 60 -23.95 -7.21 1.89
N LYS A 61 -24.15 -6.17 1.09
CA LYS A 61 -25.13 -6.15 0.00
C LYS A 61 -24.41 -5.92 -1.32
N VAL A 62 -24.67 -6.79 -2.29
CA VAL A 62 -24.06 -6.69 -3.62
C VAL A 62 -25.14 -6.61 -4.67
N GLU A 63 -25.08 -5.57 -5.48
CA GLU A 63 -26.01 -5.33 -6.58
C GLU A 63 -25.22 -5.42 -7.88
N ILE A 64 -25.53 -6.43 -8.70
CA ILE A 64 -24.88 -6.68 -9.98
C ILE A 64 -25.86 -6.23 -11.08
N SER A 65 -25.38 -5.45 -12.04
CA SER A 65 -26.21 -5.03 -13.17
C SER A 65 -26.62 -6.22 -14.04
N ARG A 66 -27.71 -6.07 -14.80
CA ARG A 66 -28.21 -7.14 -15.70
C ARG A 66 -27.15 -7.65 -16.68
N THR A 67 -26.23 -6.77 -17.10
CA THR A 67 -25.13 -7.08 -18.02
C THR A 67 -23.85 -7.50 -17.30
N GLY A 68 -23.80 -7.44 -15.96
CA GLY A 68 -22.60 -7.73 -15.17
C GLY A 68 -21.45 -6.72 -15.34
N THR A 69 -21.66 -5.65 -16.11
CA THR A 69 -20.63 -4.62 -16.39
C THR A 69 -20.50 -3.58 -15.28
N GLN A 70 -21.40 -3.61 -14.29
CA GLN A 70 -21.39 -2.75 -13.13
C GLN A 70 -21.71 -3.56 -11.87
N VAL A 71 -20.92 -3.35 -10.82
CA VAL A 71 -21.10 -3.95 -9.50
C VAL A 71 -21.10 -2.86 -8.45
N THR A 72 -22.19 -2.75 -7.68
CA THR A 72 -22.26 -1.92 -6.49
C THR A 72 -22.11 -2.82 -5.27
N PHE A 73 -21.09 -2.55 -4.46
CA PHE A 73 -20.74 -3.36 -3.30
C PHE A 73 -20.83 -2.51 -2.04
N ARG A 74 -21.75 -2.86 -1.13
CA ARG A 74 -21.92 -2.23 0.17
C ARG A 74 -21.39 -3.17 1.25
N PRO A 75 -20.26 -2.84 1.91
CA PRO A 75 -19.63 -3.72 2.87
C PRO A 75 -20.44 -3.85 4.17
N GLY A 76 -20.47 -5.05 4.73
CA GLY A 76 -20.99 -5.33 6.07
C GLY A 76 -19.90 -5.53 7.12
N MET A 77 -20.28 -6.06 8.28
CA MET A 77 -19.36 -6.40 9.37
C MET A 77 -18.59 -7.69 9.08
N ILE A 78 -17.33 -7.77 9.51
CA ILE A 78 -16.49 -8.96 9.32
C ILE A 78 -16.76 -9.96 10.46
N THR A 79 -17.48 -11.04 10.17
CA THR A 79 -17.83 -12.06 11.16
C THR A 79 -16.82 -13.20 11.23
N GLY A 80 -16.35 -13.70 10.08
CA GLY A 80 -15.50 -14.90 10.02
C GLY A 80 -16.30 -16.20 10.16
N GLY A 81 -15.71 -17.22 10.80
CA GLY A 81 -16.35 -18.52 11.04
C GLY A 81 -15.93 -19.63 10.08
N ILE A 82 -16.76 -20.68 10.00
CA ILE A 82 -16.48 -21.90 9.23
C ILE A 82 -17.19 -21.84 7.89
N VAL A 83 -16.44 -21.83 6.79
CA VAL A 83 -16.98 -21.68 5.45
C VAL A 83 -16.38 -22.71 4.49
N ASN A 84 -17.22 -23.33 3.66
CA ASN A 84 -16.79 -24.24 2.60
C ASN A 84 -17.16 -23.61 1.23
N VAL A 85 -16.18 -23.43 0.36
CA VAL A 85 -16.37 -22.83 -0.97
C VAL A 85 -15.62 -23.61 -2.04
N ASP A 86 -16.29 -23.82 -3.17
CA ASP A 86 -15.69 -24.30 -4.41
C ASP A 86 -15.31 -23.10 -5.30
N CYS A 87 -14.01 -22.90 -5.47
CA CYS A 87 -13.41 -21.84 -6.26
C CYS A 87 -13.49 -22.13 -7.78
N GLY A 88 -13.70 -23.39 -8.18
CA GLY A 88 -13.62 -23.83 -9.57
C GLY A 88 -12.19 -23.93 -10.12
N THR A 89 -12.08 -23.83 -11.45
CA THR A 89 -10.86 -24.15 -12.22
C THR A 89 -10.22 -22.96 -12.93
N ASP A 90 -10.89 -21.80 -12.97
CA ASP A 90 -10.44 -20.67 -13.79
C ASP A 90 -9.17 -20.00 -13.21
N ARG A 91 -9.15 -19.78 -11.89
CA ARG A 91 -8.07 -19.11 -11.15
C ARG A 91 -7.56 -19.96 -9.99
N CYS A 92 -6.33 -19.69 -9.55
CA CYS A 92 -5.77 -20.34 -8.36
C CYS A 92 -6.51 -19.97 -7.06
N ILE A 93 -6.49 -20.87 -6.10
CA ILE A 93 -7.02 -20.66 -4.75
C ILE A 93 -6.34 -19.45 -4.06
N SER A 94 -5.10 -19.13 -4.41
CA SER A 94 -4.39 -17.93 -3.94
C SER A 94 -5.14 -16.63 -4.23
N TYR A 95 -5.88 -16.55 -5.36
CA TYR A 95 -6.73 -15.41 -5.70
C TYR A 95 -7.79 -15.14 -4.63
N PHE A 96 -8.38 -16.21 -4.09
CA PHE A 96 -9.38 -16.15 -3.03
C PHE A 96 -8.76 -16.03 -1.63
N LEU A 97 -7.56 -16.59 -1.42
CA LEU A 97 -6.85 -16.48 -0.14
C LEU A 97 -6.35 -15.06 0.14
N GLU A 98 -5.98 -14.29 -0.88
CA GLU A 98 -5.48 -12.92 -0.70
C GLU A 98 -6.42 -12.03 0.12
N PRO A 99 -7.69 -11.80 -0.28
CA PRO A 99 -8.60 -10.99 0.51
C PRO A 99 -8.88 -11.63 1.88
N LEU A 100 -8.91 -12.97 1.98
CA LEU A 100 -9.12 -13.65 3.26
C LEU A 100 -7.98 -13.39 4.26
N ILE A 101 -6.72 -13.42 3.82
CA ILE A 101 -5.57 -13.13 4.68
C ILE A 101 -5.62 -11.68 5.16
N LEU A 102 -5.97 -10.74 4.28
CA LEU A 102 -6.10 -9.31 4.64
C LEU A 102 -7.21 -9.06 5.66
N LEU A 103 -8.35 -9.76 5.53
CA LEU A 103 -9.50 -9.63 6.43
C LEU A 103 -9.33 -10.39 7.75
N SER A 104 -8.53 -11.46 7.74
CA SER A 104 -8.44 -12.42 8.84
C SER A 104 -8.20 -11.86 10.25
N PRO A 105 -7.35 -10.83 10.46
CA PRO A 105 -7.10 -10.33 11.81
C PRO A 105 -8.34 -9.68 12.44
N PHE A 106 -9.27 -9.18 11.61
CA PHE A 106 -10.38 -8.33 12.03
C PHE A 106 -11.72 -9.08 12.12
N CYS A 107 -11.70 -10.41 12.06
CA CYS A 107 -12.90 -11.22 12.21
C CYS A 107 -13.36 -11.27 13.67
N LYS A 108 -14.69 -11.19 13.91
CA LYS A 108 -15.27 -11.42 15.25
C LYS A 108 -15.06 -12.86 15.75
N LEU A 109 -15.11 -13.84 14.84
CA LEU A 109 -14.89 -15.26 15.11
C LEU A 109 -13.68 -15.79 14.34
N ALA A 110 -13.01 -16.81 14.91
CA ALA A 110 -11.89 -17.47 14.26
C ALA A 110 -12.34 -18.06 12.92
N MET A 111 -11.49 -17.92 11.91
CA MET A 111 -11.84 -18.27 10.54
C MET A 111 -11.25 -19.63 10.19
N THR A 112 -12.10 -20.55 9.74
CA THR A 112 -11.69 -21.87 9.21
C THR A 112 -12.38 -22.10 7.89
N ILE A 113 -11.66 -21.86 6.79
CA ILE A 113 -12.23 -21.92 5.44
C ILE A 113 -11.63 -23.08 4.68
N LYS A 114 -12.49 -23.95 4.15
CA LYS A 114 -12.11 -24.99 3.21
C LYS A 114 -12.35 -24.51 1.78
N LEU A 115 -11.26 -24.34 1.04
CA LEU A 115 -11.28 -23.93 -0.36
C LEU A 115 -10.97 -25.15 -1.23
N LYS A 116 -11.83 -25.40 -2.23
CA LYS A 116 -11.63 -26.45 -3.23
C LYS A 116 -11.42 -25.82 -4.60
N GLY A 117 -10.42 -26.26 -5.36
CA GLY A 117 -10.11 -25.68 -6.67
C GLY A 117 -8.68 -25.96 -7.15
N VAL A 118 -8.13 -25.08 -7.97
CA VAL A 118 -6.76 -25.19 -8.49
C VAL A 118 -5.77 -24.57 -7.49
N THR A 119 -4.74 -25.33 -7.07
CA THR A 119 -3.70 -24.85 -6.13
C THR A 119 -2.53 -24.17 -6.83
N ASN A 120 -2.19 -24.60 -8.05
CA ASN A 120 -1.05 -24.10 -8.80
C ASN A 120 -1.43 -23.96 -10.29
N ALA A 121 -1.14 -22.81 -10.87
CA ALA A 121 -1.30 -22.49 -12.28
C ALA A 121 -0.07 -21.68 -12.77
N PRO A 122 0.34 -21.81 -14.03
CA PRO A 122 1.42 -20.99 -14.57
C PRO A 122 1.06 -19.50 -14.55
N GLY A 123 2.03 -18.65 -14.22
CA GLY A 123 1.87 -17.20 -14.21
C GLY A 123 1.08 -16.63 -13.04
N GLU A 124 0.54 -17.47 -12.14
CA GLU A 124 -0.13 -17.06 -10.91
C GLU A 124 0.66 -17.47 -9.67
N LEU A 125 0.54 -16.68 -8.60
CA LEU A 125 1.13 -17.03 -7.30
C LEU A 125 0.47 -18.29 -6.75
N SER A 126 1.24 -19.31 -6.39
CA SER A 126 0.69 -20.51 -5.77
C SER A 126 0.36 -20.37 -4.30
N VAL A 127 -0.40 -21.34 -3.79
CA VAL A 127 -0.69 -21.47 -2.35
C VAL A 127 0.59 -21.70 -1.54
N ASP A 128 1.59 -22.39 -2.08
CA ASP A 128 2.87 -22.62 -1.40
C ASP A 128 3.68 -21.32 -1.29
N GLY A 129 3.74 -20.52 -2.36
CA GLY A 129 4.40 -19.21 -2.37
C GLY A 129 3.77 -18.24 -1.37
N MET A 130 2.44 -18.18 -1.36
CA MET A 130 1.71 -17.40 -0.37
C MET A 130 1.96 -17.91 1.05
N LYS A 131 1.93 -19.23 1.28
CA LYS A 131 2.22 -19.82 2.60
C LYS A 131 3.62 -19.47 3.11
N ALA A 132 4.65 -19.54 2.26
CA ALA A 132 6.01 -19.31 2.73
C ALA A 132 6.31 -17.84 2.99
N SER A 133 5.88 -16.96 2.08
CA SER A 133 6.21 -15.54 2.11
C SER A 133 5.23 -14.75 2.98
N TRP A 134 3.93 -14.87 2.73
CA TRP A 134 2.93 -14.03 3.37
C TRP A 134 2.78 -14.35 4.84
N LEU A 135 2.86 -15.62 5.25
CA LEU A 135 2.76 -15.98 6.67
C LEU A 135 3.89 -15.39 7.52
N LYS A 136 5.09 -15.31 6.96
CA LYS A 136 6.24 -14.71 7.66
C LYS A 136 6.07 -13.21 7.84
N VAL A 137 5.45 -12.54 6.87
CA VAL A 137 5.10 -11.12 6.98
C VAL A 137 3.93 -10.94 7.94
N TYR A 138 2.87 -11.72 7.82
CA TYR A 138 1.69 -11.71 8.69
C TYR A 138 2.06 -11.83 10.17
N ASN A 139 2.89 -12.83 10.51
CA ASN A 139 3.33 -13.09 11.88
C ASN A 139 4.21 -11.97 12.48
N LYS A 140 4.70 -11.02 11.67
CA LYS A 140 5.41 -9.83 12.20
C LYS A 140 4.43 -8.78 12.73
N PHE A 141 3.25 -8.66 12.12
CA PHE A 141 2.21 -7.71 12.52
C PHE A 141 1.27 -8.28 13.57
N VAL A 142 0.98 -9.59 13.48
CA VAL A 142 0.06 -10.29 14.38
C VAL A 142 0.86 -11.06 15.42
N LEU A 143 0.73 -10.65 16.68
CA LEU A 143 1.25 -11.38 17.83
C LEU A 143 0.08 -12.13 18.50
N ASN A 144 0.01 -13.43 18.25
CA ASN A 144 -0.96 -14.30 18.91
C ASN A 144 -0.33 -15.68 19.15
N ASP A 145 -0.86 -16.41 20.14
CA ASP A 145 -0.42 -17.76 20.48
C ASP A 145 -0.79 -18.74 19.36
N GLU A 146 -2.00 -18.57 18.82
CA GLU A 146 -2.45 -19.27 17.62
C GLU A 146 -1.96 -18.53 16.37
N LYS A 147 -1.28 -19.25 15.47
CA LYS A 147 -0.75 -18.69 14.22
C LYS A 147 -1.68 -18.99 13.07
N LEU A 148 -1.68 -18.10 12.08
CA LEU A 148 -2.32 -18.37 10.80
C LEU A 148 -1.65 -19.58 10.13
N ASP A 149 -2.43 -20.56 9.70
CA ASP A 149 -1.96 -21.73 8.96
C ASP A 149 -2.73 -21.92 7.65
N ILE A 150 -1.98 -22.35 6.64
CA ILE A 150 -2.51 -22.72 5.33
C ILE A 150 -2.10 -24.18 5.09
N LYS A 151 -3.06 -25.10 5.24
CA LYS A 151 -2.81 -26.53 5.09
C LYS A 151 -3.34 -27.03 3.75
N ILE A 152 -2.42 -27.42 2.88
CA ILE A 152 -2.74 -28.08 1.61
C ILE A 152 -3.02 -29.56 1.92
N GLN A 153 -4.29 -29.97 1.87
CA GLN A 153 -4.68 -31.38 2.04
C GLN A 153 -4.46 -32.16 0.75
N CYS A 154 -4.99 -31.62 -0.36
CA CYS A 154 -4.87 -32.19 -1.69
C CYS A 154 -4.31 -31.12 -2.64
N ARG A 155 -3.35 -31.49 -3.50
CA ARG A 155 -2.86 -30.62 -4.57
C ARG A 155 -3.76 -30.77 -5.79
N GLY A 156 -4.03 -29.68 -6.51
CA GLY A 156 -4.83 -29.71 -7.73
C GLY A 156 -4.28 -28.77 -8.76
N LEU A 157 -3.62 -29.30 -9.79
CA LEU A 157 -3.04 -28.50 -10.85
C LEU A 157 -4.08 -28.19 -11.93
N LYS A 158 -3.90 -27.10 -12.68
CA LYS A 158 -4.66 -26.81 -13.90
C LYS A 158 -4.41 -27.93 -14.94
N PRO A 159 -5.40 -28.37 -15.75
CA PRO A 159 -6.73 -27.77 -16.00
C PRO A 159 -7.87 -28.18 -15.06
N GLU A 160 -7.94 -29.44 -14.61
CA GLU A 160 -9.14 -29.94 -13.90
C GLU A 160 -9.12 -29.64 -12.38
N GLY A 161 -7.98 -29.23 -11.82
CA GLY A 161 -7.86 -28.84 -10.41
C GLY A 161 -8.09 -30.00 -9.44
N GLY A 162 -9.03 -29.83 -8.50
CA GLY A 162 -9.36 -30.82 -7.47
C GLY A 162 -8.51 -30.74 -6.20
N GLY A 163 -7.80 -29.63 -5.99
CA GLY A 163 -7.06 -29.36 -4.77
C GLY A 163 -7.98 -28.92 -3.64
N VAL A 164 -7.54 -29.16 -2.40
CA VAL A 164 -8.27 -28.78 -1.18
C VAL A 164 -7.28 -28.15 -0.22
N VAL A 165 -7.58 -26.90 0.16
CA VAL A 165 -6.79 -26.11 1.10
C VAL A 165 -7.66 -25.73 2.29
N ILE A 166 -7.15 -25.96 3.50
CA ILE A 166 -7.75 -25.46 4.73
C ILE A 166 -6.96 -24.24 5.17
N PHE A 167 -7.66 -23.13 5.26
CA PHE A 167 -7.17 -21.88 5.78
C PHE A 167 -7.70 -21.69 7.20
N THR A 168 -6.80 -21.54 8.17
CA THR A 168 -7.15 -21.29 9.56
C THR A 168 -6.47 -20.00 10.01
N ALA A 169 -7.25 -19.05 10.51
CA ALA A 169 -6.73 -17.79 11.00
C ALA A 169 -7.30 -17.42 12.37
N PRO A 170 -6.43 -16.93 13.28
CA PRO A 170 -6.82 -16.56 14.63
C PRO A 170 -7.52 -15.19 14.67
N ILE A 171 -8.23 -14.93 15.75
CA ILE A 171 -8.79 -13.60 16.04
C ILE A 171 -7.69 -12.71 16.61
N VAL A 172 -7.60 -11.46 16.16
CA VAL A 172 -6.58 -10.51 16.63
C VAL A 172 -7.26 -9.25 17.15
N LYS A 173 -6.85 -8.77 18.33
CA LYS A 173 -7.39 -7.53 18.91
C LYS A 173 -6.80 -6.29 18.24
N THR A 174 -5.49 -6.25 18.08
CA THR A 174 -4.76 -5.13 17.49
C THR A 174 -3.53 -5.62 16.72
N LEU A 175 -3.21 -4.96 15.61
CA LEU A 175 -1.96 -5.17 14.89
C LEU A 175 -0.82 -4.39 15.55
N ARG A 176 0.40 -4.90 15.43
CA ARG A 176 1.61 -4.22 15.90
C ARG A 176 2.29 -3.48 14.73
N PRO A 177 2.66 -2.20 14.92
CA PRO A 177 3.55 -1.48 14.00
C PRO A 177 4.92 -2.17 13.91
N VAL A 178 5.42 -2.34 12.69
CA VAL A 178 6.68 -3.07 12.45
C VAL A 178 7.71 -2.14 11.82
N LYS A 179 8.95 -2.26 12.30
CA LYS A 179 10.13 -1.53 11.79
C LYS A 179 11.16 -2.54 11.29
N ARG A 180 11.28 -2.69 9.97
CA ARG A 180 12.21 -3.60 9.30
C ARG A 180 12.96 -2.89 8.18
N GLN A 181 14.17 -2.45 8.53
CA GLN A 181 15.07 -1.74 7.62
C GLN A 181 16.15 -2.64 7.05
N GLN A 182 16.52 -3.71 7.77
CA GLN A 182 17.60 -4.60 7.41
C GLN A 182 17.05 -5.90 6.82
N VAL A 183 17.74 -6.39 5.78
CA VAL A 183 17.43 -7.66 5.09
C VAL A 183 18.19 -8.83 5.71
N GLY A 184 19.42 -8.61 6.15
CA GLY A 184 20.34 -9.68 6.54
C GLY A 184 20.95 -10.43 5.36
N LYS A 185 21.80 -11.41 5.67
CA LYS A 185 22.42 -12.30 4.66
C LYS A 185 21.52 -13.50 4.42
N VAL A 186 21.46 -14.01 3.19
CA VAL A 186 20.78 -15.28 2.89
C VAL A 186 21.57 -16.41 3.55
N CYS A 187 20.94 -17.13 4.48
CA CYS A 187 21.61 -18.16 5.27
C CYS A 187 21.39 -19.57 4.72
N LYS A 188 20.23 -19.81 4.13
CA LYS A 188 19.87 -21.15 3.60
C LYS A 188 18.77 -21.06 2.56
N ILE A 189 18.74 -22.05 1.67
CA ILE A 189 17.67 -22.24 0.70
C ILE A 189 16.93 -23.53 1.03
N ARG A 190 15.60 -23.45 1.09
CA ARG A 190 14.70 -24.57 1.29
C ARG A 190 13.74 -24.65 0.12
N GLY A 191 13.29 -25.84 -0.24
CA GLY A 191 12.33 -25.99 -1.34
C GLY A 191 11.48 -27.23 -1.23
N GLN A 192 10.45 -27.27 -2.05
CA GLN A 192 9.57 -28.42 -2.22
C GLN A 192 9.37 -28.67 -3.72
N ALA A 193 9.87 -29.80 -4.20
CA ALA A 193 9.59 -30.33 -5.54
C ALA A 193 8.30 -31.15 -5.47
N TYR A 194 7.19 -30.60 -5.95
CA TYR A 194 5.91 -31.29 -5.91
C TYR A 194 5.63 -32.00 -7.23
N VAL A 195 5.12 -33.22 -7.11
CA VAL A 195 4.81 -34.10 -8.23
C VAL A 195 3.45 -34.73 -7.97
N SER A 196 2.50 -34.48 -8.87
CA SER A 196 1.15 -35.02 -8.78
C SER A 196 0.81 -35.92 -9.96
N LYS A 197 0.36 -37.15 -9.67
CA LYS A 197 -0.04 -38.16 -10.68
C LYS A 197 1.02 -38.44 -11.77
N VAL A 198 2.29 -38.14 -11.49
CA VAL A 198 3.43 -38.45 -12.37
C VAL A 198 4.57 -39.11 -11.58
N THR A 199 5.55 -39.64 -12.32
CA THR A 199 6.67 -40.41 -11.77
C THR A 199 7.59 -39.52 -10.92
N PRO A 200 8.04 -39.98 -9.74
CA PRO A 200 8.87 -39.17 -8.83
C PRO A 200 10.26 -38.88 -9.37
N SER A 201 10.72 -39.61 -10.41
CA SER A 201 11.99 -39.33 -11.10
C SER A 201 12.06 -37.91 -11.65
N LEU A 202 10.91 -37.32 -12.01
CA LEU A 202 10.84 -35.93 -12.47
C LEU A 202 11.23 -34.94 -11.36
N ALA A 203 10.87 -35.22 -10.10
CA ALA A 203 11.25 -34.37 -8.97
C ALA A 203 12.77 -34.34 -8.80
N TYR A 204 13.43 -35.50 -8.86
CA TYR A 204 14.89 -35.59 -8.70
C TYR A 204 15.64 -34.87 -9.81
N ARG A 205 15.15 -34.94 -11.06
CA ARG A 205 15.70 -34.21 -12.21
C ARG A 205 15.58 -32.69 -12.02
N MET A 206 14.42 -32.20 -11.57
CA MET A 206 14.24 -30.77 -11.22
C MET A 206 15.19 -30.32 -10.11
N ILE A 207 15.34 -31.13 -9.05
CA ILE A 207 16.18 -30.82 -7.90
C ILE A 207 17.65 -30.69 -8.30
N ASP A 208 18.16 -31.62 -9.13
CA ASP A 208 19.54 -31.60 -9.59
C ASP A 208 19.81 -30.36 -10.46
N ALA A 209 18.90 -30.05 -11.38
CA ALA A 209 19.01 -28.87 -12.24
C ALA A 209 18.96 -27.55 -11.44
N ALA A 210 18.06 -27.44 -10.44
CA ALA A 210 17.98 -26.27 -9.58
C ALA A 210 19.24 -26.08 -8.71
N LYS A 211 19.77 -27.18 -8.15
CA LYS A 211 21.03 -27.15 -7.40
C LYS A 211 22.21 -26.73 -8.26
N LYS A 212 22.26 -27.17 -9.52
CA LYS A 212 23.26 -26.73 -10.50
C LYS A 212 23.15 -25.23 -10.79
N ALA A 213 21.94 -24.70 -10.96
CA ALA A 213 21.73 -23.26 -11.20
C ALA A 213 22.18 -22.38 -10.01
N MET A 214 22.02 -22.86 -8.77
CA MET A 214 22.43 -22.15 -7.56
C MET A 214 23.86 -22.50 -7.09
N HIS A 215 24.57 -23.32 -7.86
CA HIS A 215 25.93 -23.74 -7.52
C HIS A 215 26.87 -22.52 -7.53
N GLY A 216 27.74 -22.41 -6.53
CA GLY A 216 28.68 -21.30 -6.37
C GLY A 216 28.17 -20.12 -5.54
N TYR A 217 26.86 -20.01 -5.28
CA TYR A 217 26.31 -18.96 -4.41
C TYR A 217 26.15 -19.41 -2.95
N ILE A 218 25.49 -20.55 -2.73
CA ILE A 218 25.21 -21.05 -1.38
C ILE A 218 25.30 -22.58 -1.32
N ALA A 219 25.89 -23.10 -0.25
CA ALA A 219 26.05 -24.54 -0.06
C ALA A 219 24.84 -25.21 0.61
N ASP A 220 24.15 -24.50 1.53
CA ASP A 220 22.98 -25.05 2.25
C ASP A 220 21.70 -24.93 1.42
N VAL A 221 21.55 -25.83 0.46
CA VAL A 221 20.35 -25.99 -0.38
C VAL A 221 19.70 -27.34 -0.11
N PHE A 222 18.52 -27.32 0.51
CA PHE A 222 17.73 -28.53 0.77
C PHE A 222 16.35 -28.45 0.14
N ILE A 223 16.05 -29.37 -0.78
CA ILE A 223 14.77 -29.44 -1.48
C ILE A 223 14.13 -30.78 -1.17
N ALA A 224 12.93 -30.75 -0.56
CA ALA A 224 12.15 -31.94 -0.25
C ALA A 224 11.29 -32.37 -1.45
N VAL A 225 11.04 -33.67 -1.59
CA VAL A 225 10.12 -34.20 -2.61
C VAL A 225 8.73 -34.38 -1.99
N ASP A 226 7.71 -33.78 -2.61
CA ASP A 226 6.30 -33.96 -2.25
C ASP A 226 5.56 -34.70 -3.37
N GLN A 227 5.49 -36.02 -3.25
CA GLN A 227 4.77 -36.85 -4.21
C GLN A 227 3.34 -37.09 -3.74
N ARG A 228 2.37 -36.78 -4.61
CA ARG A 228 0.95 -37.02 -4.37
C ARG A 228 0.36 -37.96 -5.43
N LYS A 229 -0.35 -38.98 -4.95
CA LYS A 229 -1.05 -40.01 -5.75
C LYS A 229 -2.51 -40.12 -5.31
N GLY A 230 -3.35 -40.69 -6.17
CA GLY A 230 -4.78 -40.84 -5.91
C GLY A 230 -5.46 -39.48 -5.70
N ASP A 231 -6.42 -39.44 -4.79
CA ASP A 231 -7.23 -38.25 -4.50
C ASP A 231 -6.41 -37.08 -3.93
N ALA A 232 -5.30 -37.38 -3.23
CA ALA A 232 -4.39 -36.36 -2.70
C ALA A 232 -3.64 -35.58 -3.79
N GLY A 233 -3.58 -36.14 -5.01
CA GLY A 233 -2.98 -35.51 -6.20
C GLY A 233 -3.99 -34.76 -7.08
N GLY A 234 -5.24 -34.63 -6.65
CA GLY A 234 -6.27 -33.92 -7.42
C GLY A 234 -6.61 -34.61 -8.73
N ALA A 235 -7.20 -33.88 -9.67
CA ALA A 235 -7.70 -34.44 -10.94
C ALA A 235 -6.61 -34.49 -12.02
N SER A 236 -5.75 -33.46 -12.11
CA SER A 236 -4.77 -33.30 -13.18
C SER A 236 -3.34 -33.72 -12.80
N PRO A 237 -2.60 -34.33 -13.74
CA PRO A 237 -1.17 -34.58 -13.57
C PRO A 237 -0.34 -33.30 -13.78
N GLY A 238 0.77 -33.21 -13.06
CA GLY A 238 1.78 -32.19 -13.30
C GLY A 238 2.81 -32.11 -12.19
N TYR A 239 3.78 -31.23 -12.37
CA TYR A 239 4.93 -31.14 -11.50
C TYR A 239 5.48 -29.72 -11.48
N GLY A 240 6.17 -29.37 -10.41
CA GLY A 240 6.78 -28.06 -10.28
C GLY A 240 7.74 -28.01 -9.11
N LEU A 241 8.48 -26.92 -9.05
CA LEU A 241 9.48 -26.67 -8.05
C LEU A 241 9.19 -25.34 -7.36
N PHE A 242 9.06 -25.42 -6.04
CA PHE A 242 8.92 -24.27 -5.16
C PHE A 242 10.21 -24.09 -4.36
N LEU A 243 10.79 -22.89 -4.38
CA LEU A 243 12.01 -22.56 -3.64
C LEU A 243 11.80 -21.34 -2.74
N THR A 244 12.49 -21.35 -1.61
CA THR A 244 12.49 -20.29 -0.60
C THR A 244 13.90 -20.01 -0.13
N ALA A 245 14.25 -18.74 -0.01
CA ALA A 245 15.52 -18.30 0.55
C ALA A 245 15.24 -17.61 1.90
N GLU A 246 15.78 -18.15 2.99
CA GLU A 246 15.67 -17.54 4.31
C GLU A 246 16.94 -16.73 4.62
N THR A 247 16.75 -15.55 5.19
CA THR A 247 17.84 -14.67 5.65
C THR A 247 18.05 -14.77 7.16
N THR A 248 19.17 -14.26 7.65
CA THR A 248 19.48 -14.16 9.08
C THR A 248 18.44 -13.36 9.87
N GLU A 249 17.82 -12.35 9.25
CA GLU A 249 16.79 -11.50 9.86
C GLU A 249 15.36 -12.07 9.74
N GLY A 250 15.22 -13.29 9.21
CA GLY A 250 13.92 -13.94 9.03
C GLY A 250 13.06 -13.31 7.92
N VAL A 251 13.68 -12.67 6.92
CA VAL A 251 13.06 -12.36 5.62
C VAL A 251 13.11 -13.62 4.76
N VAL A 252 12.01 -13.90 4.06
CA VAL A 252 11.88 -15.05 3.17
C VAL A 252 11.54 -14.55 1.77
N TYR A 253 12.34 -14.93 0.79
CA TYR A 253 12.04 -14.77 -0.63
C TYR A 253 11.51 -16.08 -1.18
N GLN A 254 10.64 -16.01 -2.17
CA GLN A 254 10.09 -17.19 -2.80
C GLN A 254 10.18 -17.09 -4.32
N ALA A 255 10.30 -18.24 -4.97
CA ALA A 255 10.13 -18.36 -6.41
C ALA A 255 9.61 -19.76 -6.76
N GLU A 256 8.91 -19.84 -7.87
CA GLU A 256 8.35 -21.09 -8.36
C GLU A 256 8.41 -21.20 -9.87
N ALA A 257 8.49 -22.43 -10.35
CA ALA A 257 8.28 -22.77 -11.75
C ALA A 257 7.45 -24.06 -11.84
N ILE A 258 6.57 -24.13 -12.82
CA ILE A 258 5.59 -25.20 -12.97
C ILE A 258 5.53 -25.70 -14.40
N SER A 259 5.23 -27.00 -14.55
CA SER A 259 4.96 -27.60 -15.85
C SER A 259 3.72 -26.98 -16.51
N ARG A 260 3.73 -26.89 -17.84
CA ARG A 260 2.54 -26.47 -18.59
C ARG A 260 1.34 -27.39 -18.34
N PRO A 261 0.13 -26.84 -18.17
CA PRO A 261 -1.11 -27.59 -18.06
C PRO A 261 -1.30 -28.54 -19.24
N LYS A 262 -1.93 -29.69 -18.95
CA LYS A 262 -2.27 -30.67 -19.98
C LYS A 262 -3.27 -30.05 -20.97
N GLY A 263 -2.91 -30.00 -22.25
CA GLY A 263 -3.79 -29.52 -23.33
C GLY A 263 -3.52 -28.10 -23.80
N GLU A 264 -2.60 -27.36 -23.17
CA GLU A 264 -2.11 -26.09 -23.74
C GLU A 264 -1.20 -26.35 -24.97
N PRO A 265 -1.31 -25.53 -26.03
CA PRO A 265 -0.48 -25.69 -27.21
C PRO A 265 0.99 -25.38 -26.90
N GLY A 266 1.88 -26.28 -27.29
CA GLY A 266 3.32 -26.13 -27.19
C GLY A 266 4.03 -27.39 -26.72
N ASN A 267 5.36 -27.39 -26.84
CA ASN A 267 6.17 -28.51 -26.38
C ASN A 267 6.13 -28.62 -24.85
N PRO A 268 6.06 -29.84 -24.29
CA PRO A 268 6.22 -30.06 -22.85
C PRO A 268 7.57 -29.48 -22.39
N ILE A 269 7.54 -28.69 -21.33
CA ILE A 269 8.77 -28.17 -20.71
C ILE A 269 9.49 -29.35 -20.05
N LEU A 270 10.82 -29.42 -20.18
CA LEU A 270 11.61 -30.45 -19.51
C LEU A 270 11.71 -30.13 -18.00
N PRO A 271 11.74 -31.14 -17.12
CA PRO A 271 11.91 -30.91 -15.69
C PRO A 271 13.24 -30.20 -15.37
N GLU A 272 14.29 -30.42 -16.15
CA GLU A 272 15.56 -29.70 -15.97
C GLU A 272 15.38 -28.20 -16.17
N ASP A 273 14.66 -27.79 -17.22
CA ASP A 273 14.42 -26.38 -17.54
C ASP A 273 13.61 -25.69 -16.43
N ILE A 274 12.58 -26.37 -15.90
CA ILE A 274 11.81 -25.87 -14.74
C ILE A 274 12.72 -25.68 -13.51
N GLY A 275 13.64 -26.63 -13.28
CA GLY A 275 14.60 -26.51 -12.18
C GLY A 275 15.53 -25.30 -12.33
N ILE A 276 16.02 -25.05 -13.54
CA ILE A 276 16.86 -23.89 -13.87
C ILE A 276 16.06 -22.60 -13.73
N GLU A 277 14.85 -22.55 -14.28
CA GLU A 277 13.96 -21.39 -14.25
C GLU A 277 13.59 -21.00 -12.81
N ALA A 278 13.24 -21.96 -11.95
CA ALA A 278 12.96 -21.70 -10.54
C ALA A 278 14.21 -21.18 -9.81
N GLY A 279 15.39 -21.75 -10.09
CA GLY A 279 16.65 -21.31 -9.51
C GLY A 279 16.99 -19.86 -9.91
N HIS A 280 16.90 -19.54 -11.20
CA HIS A 280 17.13 -18.18 -11.70
C HIS A 280 16.10 -17.18 -11.16
N SER A 281 14.82 -17.56 -11.11
CA SER A 281 13.76 -16.72 -10.56
C SER A 281 13.98 -16.40 -9.08
N LEU A 282 14.47 -17.37 -8.29
CA LEU A 282 14.82 -17.13 -6.89
C LEU A 282 16.00 -16.17 -6.75
N LEU A 283 17.07 -16.39 -7.54
CA LEU A 283 18.23 -15.50 -7.55
C LEU A 283 17.84 -14.07 -7.96
N GLN A 284 16.90 -13.93 -8.90
CA GLN A 284 16.36 -12.64 -9.30
C GLN A 284 15.56 -11.97 -8.18
N GLN A 285 14.73 -12.71 -7.43
CA GLN A 285 14.04 -12.16 -6.25
C GLN A 285 15.02 -11.74 -5.15
N ILE A 286 16.08 -12.52 -4.90
CA ILE A 286 17.16 -12.14 -3.98
C ILE A 286 17.88 -10.87 -4.47
N TYR A 287 18.12 -10.77 -5.78
CA TYR A 287 18.73 -9.59 -6.39
C TYR A 287 17.84 -8.35 -6.23
N MET A 288 16.54 -8.44 -6.52
CA MET A 288 15.57 -7.37 -6.25
C MET A 288 15.64 -6.92 -4.78
N GLY A 289 15.74 -7.89 -3.87
CA GLY A 289 15.97 -7.67 -2.45
C GLY A 289 14.82 -6.93 -1.75
N GLY A 290 15.14 -6.29 -0.62
CA GLY A 290 14.13 -5.71 0.28
C GLY A 290 13.84 -6.62 1.47
N ALA A 291 13.24 -6.10 2.54
CA ALA A 291 12.95 -6.88 3.75
C ALA A 291 11.68 -7.76 3.63
N LEU A 292 11.18 -7.92 2.40
CA LEU A 292 9.94 -8.58 2.04
C LEU A 292 9.98 -9.00 0.57
N ASP A 293 9.26 -10.07 0.27
CA ASP A 293 9.09 -10.57 -1.08
C ASP A 293 8.23 -9.63 -1.93
N SER A 294 8.45 -9.63 -3.24
CA SER A 294 7.70 -8.79 -4.19
C SER A 294 6.18 -9.01 -4.09
N SER A 295 5.73 -10.26 -3.87
CA SER A 295 4.30 -10.56 -3.73
C SER A 295 3.71 -10.10 -2.39
N ALA A 296 4.50 -10.11 -1.31
CA ALA A 296 4.01 -9.78 0.04
C ALA A 296 4.03 -8.28 0.35
N GLN A 297 4.52 -7.44 -0.58
CA GLN A 297 4.48 -5.98 -0.51
C GLN A 297 3.07 -5.45 -0.26
N VAL A 298 2.06 -6.06 -0.86
CA VAL A 298 0.65 -5.67 -0.71
C VAL A 298 0.15 -5.92 0.71
N LEU A 299 0.45 -7.10 1.26
CA LEU A 299 0.09 -7.45 2.63
C LEU A 299 0.75 -6.50 3.63
N ALA A 300 2.06 -6.25 3.48
CA ALA A 300 2.78 -5.32 4.35
C ALA A 300 2.20 -3.91 4.29
N SER A 301 1.96 -3.38 3.08
CA SER A 301 1.40 -2.03 2.89
C SER A 301 0.03 -1.90 3.53
N THR A 302 -0.82 -2.92 3.35
CA THR A 302 -2.15 -2.96 3.97
C THR A 302 -2.03 -3.00 5.48
N PHE A 303 -1.22 -3.87 6.06
CA PHE A 303 -1.16 -3.97 7.52
C PHE A 303 -0.51 -2.74 8.16
N MET A 304 0.44 -2.08 7.49
CA MET A 304 0.98 -0.80 7.94
C MET A 304 -0.09 0.29 8.09
N THR A 305 -1.10 0.34 7.19
CA THR A 305 -2.19 1.33 7.29
C THR A 305 -3.17 1.03 8.41
N LEU A 306 -3.45 -0.26 8.64
CA LEU A 306 -4.45 -0.70 9.62
C LEU A 306 -3.90 -0.82 11.05
N CYS A 307 -2.58 -0.71 11.22
CA CYS A 307 -1.96 -0.62 12.54
C CYS A 307 -2.46 0.59 13.35
N PRO A 308 -2.29 0.57 14.68
CA PRO A 308 -2.49 1.75 15.53
C PRO A 308 -1.68 2.96 15.06
N LYS A 309 -2.02 4.15 15.57
CA LYS A 309 -1.36 5.45 15.25
C LYS A 309 0.10 5.49 15.71
N ASP A 310 0.95 4.77 15.01
CA ASP A 310 2.39 4.72 15.17
C ASP A 310 3.04 4.47 13.80
N VAL A 311 4.33 4.77 13.72
CA VAL A 311 5.12 4.74 12.50
C VAL A 311 5.62 3.32 12.23
N SER A 312 5.24 2.77 11.09
CA SER A 312 5.81 1.54 10.56
C SER A 312 6.82 1.86 9.47
N HIS A 313 7.94 1.13 9.45
CA HIS A 313 8.99 1.25 8.44
C HIS A 313 9.25 -0.13 7.82
N PHE A 314 9.25 -0.22 6.50
CA PHE A 314 9.62 -1.44 5.80
C PHE A 314 10.44 -1.16 4.56
N LEU A 315 11.51 -1.93 4.38
CA LEU A 315 12.34 -1.84 3.19
C LEU A 315 11.73 -2.68 2.08
N TYR A 316 11.35 -2.02 0.98
CA TYR A 316 10.79 -2.68 -0.19
C TYR A 316 11.90 -2.87 -1.23
N GLY A 317 11.79 -3.96 -2.00
CA GLY A 317 12.47 -4.06 -3.28
C GLY A 317 11.85 -3.11 -4.31
N PRO A 318 12.24 -3.24 -5.59
CA PRO A 318 11.54 -2.59 -6.69
C PRO A 318 10.03 -2.81 -6.59
N LEU A 319 9.25 -1.76 -6.79
CA LEU A 319 7.79 -1.81 -6.68
C LEU A 319 7.19 -2.37 -7.98
N PRO A 320 6.56 -3.56 -7.97
CA PRO A 320 5.77 -4.01 -9.10
C PRO A 320 4.54 -3.11 -9.24
N MET A 321 4.00 -3.04 -10.46
CA MET A 321 2.78 -2.27 -10.77
C MET A 321 1.65 -2.61 -9.79
N TYR A 322 1.55 -3.89 -9.41
CA TYR A 322 0.56 -4.35 -8.46
C TYR A 322 0.62 -3.62 -7.10
N SER A 323 1.82 -3.43 -6.56
CA SER A 323 2.06 -2.70 -5.31
C SER A 323 1.80 -1.20 -5.47
N VAL A 324 2.17 -0.61 -6.61
CA VAL A 324 1.92 0.83 -6.87
C VAL A 324 0.43 1.15 -6.85
N HIS A 325 -0.39 0.36 -7.54
CA HIS A 325 -1.84 0.53 -7.51
C HIS A 325 -2.44 0.24 -6.14
N THR A 326 -1.89 -0.73 -5.41
CA THR A 326 -2.28 -0.99 -4.02
C THR A 326 -2.10 0.25 -3.15
N LEU A 327 -0.95 0.93 -3.24
CA LEU A 327 -0.69 2.17 -2.48
C LEU A 327 -1.64 3.30 -2.89
N ARG A 328 -1.98 3.42 -4.18
CA ARG A 328 -2.99 4.38 -4.67
C ARG A 328 -4.38 4.08 -4.11
N HIS A 329 -4.79 2.81 -4.10
CA HIS A 329 -6.06 2.41 -3.50
C HIS A 329 -6.06 2.67 -1.99
N LEU A 330 -4.98 2.37 -1.27
CA LEU A 330 -4.89 2.67 0.16
C LEU A 330 -5.09 4.17 0.45
N LYS A 331 -4.54 5.05 -0.39
CA LYS A 331 -4.81 6.49 -0.32
C LYS A 331 -6.29 6.83 -0.59
N GLN A 332 -6.94 6.20 -1.57
CA GLN A 332 -8.36 6.48 -1.87
C GLN A 332 -9.33 5.96 -0.80
N PHE A 333 -9.06 4.78 -0.23
CA PHE A 333 -9.93 4.15 0.76
C PHE A 333 -9.70 4.67 2.18
N PHE A 334 -8.45 4.92 2.55
CA PHE A 334 -8.06 5.26 3.92
C PHE A 334 -7.44 6.65 4.04
N GLU A 335 -7.24 7.40 2.96
CA GLU A 335 -6.63 8.75 2.99
C GLU A 335 -5.22 8.77 3.61
N ILE A 336 -4.53 7.63 3.59
CA ILE A 336 -3.16 7.50 4.10
C ILE A 336 -2.17 7.68 2.97
N GLU A 337 -1.16 8.51 3.22
CA GLU A 337 -0.02 8.69 2.33
C GLU A 337 1.21 7.96 2.86
N PHE A 338 1.97 7.37 1.94
CA PHE A 338 3.21 6.67 2.25
C PHE A 338 4.38 7.57 1.90
N LYS A 339 5.30 7.74 2.85
CA LYS A 339 6.58 8.38 2.60
C LYS A 339 7.54 7.35 2.00
N MET A 340 8.03 7.63 0.79
CA MET A 340 9.02 6.82 0.10
C MET A 340 10.36 7.54 0.12
N GLU A 341 11.39 6.88 0.64
CA GLU A 341 12.75 7.40 0.65
C GLU A 341 13.69 6.42 -0.07
N ASP A 342 14.57 6.95 -0.92
CA ASP A 342 15.58 6.12 -1.60
C ASP A 342 16.51 5.51 -0.56
N TYR A 343 16.64 4.17 -0.57
CA TYR A 343 17.40 3.47 0.45
C TYR A 343 18.88 3.90 0.51
N ARG A 344 19.47 4.29 -0.63
CA ARG A 344 20.86 4.80 -0.69
C ARG A 344 21.10 6.04 0.17
N LYS A 345 20.09 6.91 0.33
CA LYS A 345 20.20 8.13 1.15
C LYS A 345 20.12 7.82 2.64
N VAL A 346 19.58 6.65 2.98
CA VAL A 346 19.36 6.18 4.35
C VAL A 346 20.50 5.28 4.83
N GLN A 347 21.27 4.67 3.90
CA GLN A 347 22.43 3.86 4.24
C GLN A 347 23.57 4.70 4.86
N LYS A 348 24.23 4.12 5.87
CA LYS A 348 25.51 4.62 6.39
C LYS A 348 26.60 4.34 5.36
N GLU A 349 27.59 5.23 5.25
CA GLU A 349 28.65 5.18 4.22
C GLU A 349 29.40 3.82 4.16
N ASP A 350 29.50 3.10 5.28
CA ASP A 350 30.21 1.81 5.39
C ASP A 350 29.50 0.62 4.70
N GLU A 351 28.20 0.69 4.39
CA GLU A 351 27.46 -0.41 3.73
C GLU A 351 27.36 -0.28 2.20
N ALA A 352 27.80 0.86 1.63
CA ALA A 352 27.66 1.17 0.20
C ALA A 352 28.48 0.23 -0.71
N ASP A 353 29.58 -0.33 -0.19
CA ASP A 353 30.52 -1.15 -0.96
C ASP A 353 30.04 -2.59 -1.22
N LEU A 354 29.01 -3.05 -0.50
CA LEU A 354 28.62 -4.47 -0.48
C LEU A 354 27.76 -4.92 -1.68
N ARG A 355 27.43 -4.04 -2.64
CA ARG A 355 26.57 -4.32 -3.81
C ARG A 355 25.35 -5.19 -3.44
N THR A 356 24.64 -4.81 -2.38
CA THR A 356 23.52 -5.56 -1.78
C THR A 356 22.25 -5.54 -2.65
N GLY A 357 22.31 -6.04 -3.88
CA GLY A 357 21.17 -6.20 -4.79
C GLY A 357 20.77 -4.94 -5.56
N SER A 358 19.50 -4.87 -5.94
CA SER A 358 18.94 -3.82 -6.79
C SER A 358 19.08 -2.45 -6.17
N LEU A 359 19.25 -1.48 -7.07
CA LEU A 359 19.44 -0.07 -6.77
C LEU A 359 18.12 0.63 -6.44
N ASP A 360 17.00 0.07 -6.88
CA ASP A 360 15.67 0.67 -6.80
C ASP A 360 14.92 0.27 -5.52
N LYS A 361 15.66 0.12 -4.42
CA LYS A 361 15.09 -0.16 -3.10
C LYS A 361 14.57 1.11 -2.46
N ALA A 362 13.36 1.03 -1.92
CA ALA A 362 12.69 2.14 -1.28
C ALA A 362 12.38 1.80 0.18
N MET A 363 12.74 2.72 1.07
CA MET A 363 12.27 2.72 2.45
C MET A 363 10.86 3.30 2.46
N ILE A 364 9.87 2.47 2.79
CA ILE A 364 8.48 2.87 2.89
C ILE A 364 8.11 3.08 4.34
N THR A 365 7.54 4.25 4.62
CA THR A 365 7.07 4.65 5.94
C THR A 365 5.60 5.05 5.87
N ALA A 366 4.81 4.57 6.83
CA ALA A 366 3.42 4.96 6.98
C ALA A 366 3.06 5.10 8.46
N VAL A 367 2.08 5.97 8.75
CA VAL A 367 1.45 6.08 10.05
C VAL A 367 0.10 5.36 9.97
N GLY A 368 -0.11 4.40 10.87
CA GLY A 368 -1.37 3.65 10.91
C GLY A 368 -2.55 4.52 11.37
N MET A 369 -3.77 4.18 10.99
CA MET A 369 -4.98 4.91 11.42
C MET A 369 -5.79 4.23 12.53
N SER A 370 -5.38 3.04 12.99
CA SER A 370 -6.09 2.18 13.94
C SER A 370 -7.50 1.78 13.47
N LEU A 371 -7.70 0.49 13.14
CA LEU A 371 -9.03 -0.01 12.75
C LEU A 371 -10.03 -0.11 13.92
N VAL A 372 -9.54 -0.06 15.17
CA VAL A 372 -10.34 -0.24 16.39
C VAL A 372 -11.47 0.79 16.47
N TRP A 373 -11.22 2.02 16.02
CA TRP A 373 -12.21 3.09 16.00
C TRP A 373 -13.41 2.81 15.09
N ARG A 374 -13.21 2.02 14.03
CA ARG A 374 -14.32 1.62 13.15
C ARG A 374 -15.15 0.52 13.79
N LEU A 375 -14.53 -0.51 14.37
CA LEU A 375 -15.28 -1.60 15.01
C LEU A 375 -16.14 -1.08 16.17
N LEU A 376 -15.60 -0.15 16.97
CA LEU A 376 -16.35 0.56 18.01
C LEU A 376 -17.49 1.41 17.43
N ARG A 377 -17.24 2.18 16.36
CA ARG A 377 -18.28 2.98 15.71
C ARG A 377 -19.41 2.11 15.14
N ASP A 378 -19.09 1.04 14.44
CA ASP A 378 -20.07 0.14 13.83
C ASP A 378 -20.92 -0.57 14.91
N GLU A 379 -20.35 -0.88 16.09
CA GLU A 379 -21.10 -1.46 17.23
C GLU A 379 -21.98 -0.44 17.97
N ILE A 380 -21.55 0.83 18.04
CA ILE A 380 -22.35 1.94 18.56
C ILE A 380 -23.50 2.26 17.59
N GLU A 381 -23.22 2.35 16.28
CA GLU A 381 -24.22 2.62 15.23
C GLU A 381 -25.23 1.46 15.07
N ALA A 382 -24.80 0.22 15.33
CA ALA A 382 -25.69 -0.95 15.37
C ALA A 382 -26.52 -1.06 16.67
N GLY A 383 -26.38 -0.12 17.61
CA GLY A 383 -27.11 -0.10 18.88
C GLY A 383 -26.77 -1.27 19.82
N SER A 384 -25.64 -1.94 19.61
CA SER A 384 -25.21 -3.09 20.43
C SER A 384 -24.47 -2.66 21.70
N ILE A 385 -24.00 -1.42 21.75
CA ILE A 385 -23.41 -0.77 22.92
C ILE A 385 -24.30 0.43 23.25
N GLU A 386 -25.18 0.27 24.24
CA GLU A 386 -25.82 1.42 24.88
C GLU A 386 -24.78 2.06 25.80
N ILE A 387 -24.38 3.29 25.49
CA ILE A 387 -23.63 4.11 26.45
C ILE A 387 -24.67 4.57 27.46
N GLU A 388 -24.71 3.93 28.63
CA GLU A 388 -25.47 4.45 29.77
C GLU A 388 -24.87 5.80 30.18
N THR A 389 -25.38 6.88 29.62
CA THR A 389 -25.17 8.23 30.15
C THR A 389 -26.08 8.43 31.35
N LEU A 390 -25.84 7.68 32.42
CA LEU A 390 -26.43 7.95 33.72
C LEU A 390 -25.62 9.07 34.37
N ASN A 391 -26.20 10.28 34.38
CA ASN A 391 -25.72 11.49 35.06
C ASN A 391 -24.47 12.17 34.46
N ALA A 392 -24.49 12.49 33.16
CA ALA A 392 -23.57 13.49 32.61
C ALA A 392 -24.30 14.83 32.48
N ASP A 393 -23.68 15.92 32.95
CA ASP A 393 -24.24 17.26 32.93
C ASP A 393 -24.47 17.72 31.47
N PRO A 394 -25.55 18.48 31.15
CA PRO A 394 -25.86 18.88 29.77
C PRO A 394 -24.75 19.70 29.09
N ASP A 395 -23.89 20.35 29.87
CA ASP A 395 -22.76 21.12 29.36
C ASP A 395 -21.52 20.25 29.09
N GLU A 396 -21.31 19.14 29.82
CA GLU A 396 -20.27 18.14 29.48
C GLU A 396 -20.59 17.40 28.17
N LEU A 397 -21.88 17.19 27.88
CA LEU A 397 -22.34 16.66 26.60
C LEU A 397 -22.10 17.62 25.42
N LYS A 398 -22.15 18.94 25.65
CA LYS A 398 -21.77 19.96 24.66
C LYS A 398 -20.25 20.00 24.45
N ASP A 399 -19.47 19.79 25.50
CA ASP A 399 -18.01 19.74 25.41
C ASP A 399 -17.54 18.48 24.66
N ILE A 400 -18.19 17.34 24.88
CA ILE A 400 -17.98 16.12 24.09
C ILE A 400 -18.40 16.31 22.62
N GLN A 401 -19.46 17.07 22.34
CA GLN A 401 -19.89 17.38 20.97
C GLN A 401 -19.00 18.41 20.26
N THR A 402 -18.36 19.32 21.00
CA THR A 402 -17.45 20.34 20.46
C THR A 402 -16.03 19.81 20.23
N LEU A 403 -15.64 18.73 20.92
CA LEU A 403 -14.43 17.92 20.65
C LEU A 403 -14.45 17.21 19.27
N PHE A 404 -15.55 17.28 18.52
CA PHE A 404 -15.67 16.74 17.16
C PHE A 404 -16.14 17.82 16.16
N PRO A 405 -15.23 18.53 15.46
CA PRO A 405 -15.65 19.57 14.54
C PRO A 405 -16.28 18.99 13.26
N LYS A 406 -17.56 19.34 13.04
CA LYS A 406 -18.38 19.20 11.82
C LYS A 406 -18.77 17.78 11.39
N ILE A 407 -19.74 17.17 12.10
CA ILE A 407 -20.53 16.03 11.60
C ILE A 407 -22.03 16.36 11.43
N PHE A 408 -22.54 17.50 11.92
CA PHE A 408 -23.94 17.88 11.69
C PHE A 408 -24.07 19.37 11.35
N ALA A 409 -24.38 19.65 10.08
CA ALA A 409 -25.03 20.88 9.66
C ALA A 409 -25.78 20.60 8.35
N ASN A 410 -27.00 20.08 8.47
CA ASN A 410 -28.17 20.73 7.91
C ASN A 410 -29.41 20.25 8.66
N GLU A 411 -30.25 21.22 8.96
CA GLU A 411 -31.36 21.24 9.90
C GLU A 411 -32.45 20.22 9.55
N PHE A 412 -33.06 19.61 10.57
CA PHE A 412 -34.52 19.49 10.70
C PHE A 412 -34.84 19.00 12.13
N VAL A 413 -34.98 19.94 13.06
CA VAL A 413 -35.82 19.76 14.26
C VAL A 413 -36.91 20.83 14.20
N SER A 414 -38.10 20.40 13.80
CA SER A 414 -39.40 20.84 14.29
C SER A 414 -40.38 19.94 13.50
N SER A 415 -41.14 19.03 14.09
CA SER A 415 -41.88 19.09 15.34
C SER A 415 -42.39 17.68 15.66
N ALA A 416 -42.78 17.47 16.93
CA ALA A 416 -43.88 16.63 17.40
C ALA A 416 -43.50 15.75 18.60
N ILE A 417 -43.62 16.34 19.79
CA ILE A 417 -44.22 15.65 20.92
C ILE A 417 -45.57 16.32 21.15
N GLU A 418 -46.62 15.49 21.06
CA GLU A 418 -47.93 15.55 21.72
C GLU A 418 -49.11 16.41 21.20
N HIS A 419 -50.26 15.71 21.28
CA HIS A 419 -51.68 16.09 21.27
C HIS A 419 -52.46 16.35 19.95
N GLU A 420 -53.20 15.30 19.59
CA GLU A 420 -54.67 15.23 19.41
C GLU A 420 -55.46 16.35 18.69
N SER A 421 -56.37 15.84 17.85
CA SER A 421 -57.75 16.27 17.59
C SER A 421 -58.08 16.99 16.27
N THR A 422 -58.98 16.30 15.53
CA THR A 422 -60.14 16.82 14.79
C THR A 422 -60.00 17.52 13.43
N LEU A 423 -60.69 16.88 12.47
CA LEU A 423 -61.60 17.44 11.46
C LEU A 423 -61.06 18.22 10.23
N GLU A 424 -61.38 17.61 9.09
CA GLU A 424 -62.14 18.17 7.95
C GLU A 424 -61.50 19.06 6.87
N ASN A 425 -61.85 18.66 5.64
CA ASN A 425 -62.20 19.46 4.46
C ASN A 425 -61.09 19.94 3.49
N SER A 426 -61.05 19.20 2.38
CA SER A 426 -61.47 19.67 1.04
C SER A 426 -60.45 20.31 0.09
N THR A 427 -60.45 19.76 -1.14
CA THR A 427 -60.37 20.43 -2.47
C THR A 427 -59.06 21.18 -2.83
N THR A 428 -58.48 21.21 -4.04
CA THR A 428 -58.80 20.74 -5.40
C THR A 428 -57.63 21.16 -6.34
N LEU A 429 -57.34 20.32 -7.35
CA LEU A 429 -57.18 20.66 -8.80
C LEU A 429 -55.92 21.34 -9.42
N ILE A 430 -55.48 20.70 -10.53
CA ILE A 430 -55.14 21.22 -11.90
C ILE A 430 -53.69 21.66 -12.24
N SER A 431 -52.89 20.70 -12.74
CA SER A 431 -52.52 20.41 -14.16
C SER A 431 -51.72 21.33 -15.13
N TYR A 432 -50.96 20.63 -16.00
CA TYR A 432 -50.73 20.76 -17.48
C TYR A 432 -49.48 21.50 -18.08
N GLU A 433 -48.60 20.68 -18.70
CA GLU A 433 -48.00 20.67 -20.07
C GLU A 433 -47.10 21.80 -20.69
N SER A 434 -45.87 21.36 -21.03
CA SER A 434 -45.12 21.38 -22.32
C SER A 434 -45.26 22.49 -23.38
N THR A 435 -44.13 22.93 -23.97
CA THR A 435 -43.92 23.02 -25.45
C THR A 435 -42.44 23.18 -25.87
N MET A 436 -42.18 22.80 -27.13
CA MET A 436 -40.91 22.65 -27.85
C MET A 436 -40.51 23.83 -28.77
N GLN A 437 -39.24 23.78 -29.26
CA GLN A 437 -38.73 24.14 -30.61
C GLN A 437 -38.22 25.58 -30.98
N SER A 438 -36.89 25.64 -31.20
CA SER A 438 -36.14 26.01 -32.43
C SER A 438 -36.49 27.26 -33.27
N THR A 439 -35.48 28.10 -33.57
CA THR A 439 -35.04 28.52 -34.93
C THR A 439 -33.66 29.21 -34.92
N ALA A 440 -32.97 29.17 -36.07
CA ALA A 440 -31.58 29.54 -36.36
C ALA A 440 -31.43 30.97 -36.94
N ASP A 441 -30.20 31.53 -36.94
CA ASP A 441 -29.54 32.04 -38.18
C ASP A 441 -28.08 32.51 -38.02
N HIS A 442 -27.39 32.51 -39.17
CA HIS A 442 -25.95 32.48 -39.48
C HIS A 442 -25.12 33.78 -39.31
N HIS A 443 -23.77 33.66 -39.24
CA HIS A 443 -22.81 34.11 -40.30
C HIS A 443 -21.30 33.83 -40.01
N VAL A 444 -20.68 33.02 -40.90
CA VAL A 444 -19.42 33.25 -41.69
C VAL A 444 -18.00 32.95 -41.11
N LEU A 445 -17.36 31.93 -41.73
CA LEU A 445 -15.94 31.46 -41.76
C LEU A 445 -15.09 32.30 -42.79
N PRO A 446 -13.89 31.92 -43.35
CA PRO A 446 -12.86 30.84 -43.16
C PRO A 446 -11.38 31.38 -43.19
N TYR A 447 -10.26 30.63 -43.04
CA TYR A 447 -9.57 29.82 -44.06
C TYR A 447 -8.17 29.27 -43.62
N LEU A 448 -7.79 28.16 -44.27
CA LEU A 448 -6.45 27.63 -44.66
C LEU A 448 -5.84 26.41 -43.92
N THR A 449 -5.94 25.29 -44.65
CA THR A 449 -5.20 24.02 -44.59
C THR A 449 -4.26 23.89 -45.81
N GLU A 450 -3.36 22.89 -45.74
CA GLU A 450 -2.52 22.29 -46.80
C GLU A 450 -1.15 22.97 -47.07
N SER A 451 -0.03 22.27 -47.29
CA SER A 451 0.30 20.85 -47.54
C SER A 451 1.85 20.67 -47.46
N PHE A 452 2.36 19.45 -47.23
CA PHE A 452 3.47 18.81 -47.98
C PHE A 452 3.86 17.46 -47.36
N GLU A 453 3.42 16.38 -48.01
CA GLU A 453 4.08 15.07 -48.00
C GLU A 453 5.14 15.04 -49.12
N GLN A 454 6.27 14.36 -48.86
CA GLN A 454 7.02 13.45 -49.74
C GLN A 454 8.51 13.45 -49.40
N PHE A 455 8.97 12.39 -48.72
CA PHE A 455 10.10 11.55 -49.13
C PHE A 455 10.13 10.32 -48.21
N GLU A 456 9.51 9.24 -48.66
CA GLU A 456 9.85 7.87 -48.23
C GLU A 456 11.19 7.49 -48.88
N THR A 457 12.14 6.92 -48.13
CA THR A 457 12.44 5.47 -48.22
C THR A 457 13.61 5.04 -47.32
N LEU A 458 13.36 3.92 -46.62
CA LEU A 458 14.27 2.88 -46.11
C LEU A 458 14.92 3.05 -44.72
N GLY A 459 14.45 2.20 -43.80
CA GLY A 459 15.18 1.76 -42.60
C GLY A 459 14.28 1.47 -41.41
N GLU A 460 13.62 0.31 -41.40
CA GLU A 460 12.73 -0.21 -40.36
C GLU A 460 13.29 -0.05 -38.92
N ILE A 461 12.54 0.65 -38.06
CA ILE A 461 12.62 0.48 -36.60
C ILE A 461 11.18 0.50 -36.08
N GLU A 462 10.63 -0.67 -35.78
CA GLU A 462 9.37 -0.82 -35.04
C GLU A 462 9.53 -0.24 -33.64
N THR A 463 9.07 1.00 -33.46
CA THR A 463 8.71 1.52 -32.13
C THR A 463 7.44 0.82 -31.66
N ILE A 464 7.59 -0.21 -30.84
CA ILE A 464 6.49 -0.77 -30.03
C ILE A 464 6.15 0.31 -28.99
N GLY A 465 5.13 1.11 -29.29
CA GLY A 465 4.40 1.88 -28.30
C GLY A 465 3.61 0.94 -27.41
N THR A 466 3.87 0.96 -26.11
CA THR A 466 2.99 0.34 -25.11
C THR A 466 1.74 1.21 -24.97
N THR A 467 0.71 0.90 -25.76
CA THR A 467 -0.65 1.35 -25.47
C THR A 467 -1.18 0.57 -24.28
N GLU A 468 -1.53 1.27 -23.21
CA GLU A 468 -2.27 0.75 -22.07
C GLU A 468 -3.64 0.26 -22.53
N ASN A 469 -3.77 -1.03 -22.82
CA ASN A 469 -5.07 -1.67 -22.98
C ASN A 469 -5.59 -2.07 -21.61
N GLU A 470 -6.40 -1.21 -20.99
CA GLU A 470 -7.06 -1.45 -19.70
C GLU A 470 -8.10 -2.60 -19.72
N ASP A 471 -8.36 -3.18 -20.90
CA ASP A 471 -9.44 -4.14 -21.16
C ASP A 471 -8.99 -5.59 -21.43
N SER A 472 -7.68 -5.91 -21.43
CA SER A 472 -7.25 -7.30 -21.66
C SER A 472 -7.54 -8.22 -20.46
N ASP A 473 -8.00 -9.46 -20.70
CA ASP A 473 -8.29 -10.51 -19.69
C ASP A 473 -7.14 -10.84 -18.72
N CYS A 474 -5.95 -10.27 -18.94
CA CYS A 474 -4.85 -10.28 -17.99
C CYS A 474 -5.08 -9.18 -16.94
N GLU A 475 -5.78 -9.52 -15.85
CA GLU A 475 -5.54 -8.78 -14.60
C GLU A 475 -4.01 -8.71 -14.41
N ILE A 476 -3.46 -7.58 -13.96
CA ILE A 476 -2.03 -7.52 -13.58
C ILE A 476 -1.83 -8.53 -12.45
N ILE A 477 -1.47 -9.76 -12.82
CA ILE A 477 -1.16 -10.84 -11.90
C ILE A 477 0.14 -10.43 -11.21
N TYR A 478 0.43 -11.04 -10.06
CA TYR A 478 1.80 -11.08 -9.53
C TYR A 478 2.69 -11.70 -10.60
N SER A 479 3.11 -10.92 -11.59
CA SER A 479 4.12 -11.32 -12.55
C SER A 479 5.41 -11.42 -11.76
N GLY A 480 5.69 -12.65 -11.32
CA GLY A 480 7.07 -13.12 -11.40
C GLY A 480 7.59 -12.80 -12.81
N PRO A 481 8.88 -12.48 -12.95
CA PRO A 481 9.43 -11.83 -14.13
C PRO A 481 9.54 -12.82 -15.31
N ALA A 482 8.42 -13.21 -15.88
CA ALA A 482 8.36 -13.66 -17.26
C ALA A 482 8.10 -12.40 -18.11
N LEU A 483 9.07 -12.05 -18.95
CA LEU A 483 9.14 -10.87 -19.83
C LEU A 483 9.73 -9.60 -19.20
N PHE A 484 10.96 -9.69 -18.70
CA PHE A 484 11.95 -8.66 -19.01
C PHE A 484 12.81 -9.20 -20.16
N LEU A 485 12.78 -8.54 -21.32
CA LEU A 485 13.86 -8.67 -22.30
C LEU A 485 15.19 -8.43 -21.57
N PRO A 486 16.28 -9.15 -21.90
CA PRO A 486 17.56 -8.96 -21.23
C PRO A 486 18.07 -7.54 -21.51
N LEU A 487 17.88 -6.63 -20.55
CA LEU A 487 18.70 -5.42 -20.46
C LEU A 487 20.13 -5.90 -20.26
N ALA A 488 20.95 -5.66 -21.28
CA ALA A 488 22.34 -6.07 -21.36
C ALA A 488 23.07 -5.86 -20.03
N MET A 489 23.49 -6.95 -19.40
CA MET A 489 24.48 -6.89 -18.34
C MET A 489 25.77 -6.29 -18.93
N PRO A 490 26.47 -5.39 -18.21
CA PRO A 490 27.77 -4.91 -18.65
C PRO A 490 28.73 -6.11 -18.68
N LYS A 491 29.26 -6.39 -19.87
CA LYS A 491 30.25 -7.45 -20.11
C LYS A 491 31.38 -7.31 -19.11
N THR A 492 31.48 -8.28 -18.21
CA THR A 492 32.69 -8.50 -17.42
C THR A 492 33.61 -9.34 -18.30
N GLU A 493 34.82 -8.83 -18.51
CA GLU A 493 35.84 -9.42 -19.39
C GLU A 493 36.18 -10.85 -18.96
N LEU A 494 35.97 -11.80 -19.87
CA LEU A 494 36.71 -13.05 -19.89
C LEU A 494 37.15 -13.33 -21.32
N PHE A 495 38.47 -13.41 -21.45
CA PHE A 495 39.30 -13.76 -22.60
C PHE A 495 38.66 -14.74 -23.60
N ASP A 496 38.70 -14.40 -24.90
CA ASP A 496 39.47 -15.19 -25.88
C ASP A 496 39.59 -14.48 -27.26
N LYS A 497 40.79 -14.57 -27.83
CA LYS A 497 41.16 -14.71 -29.26
C LYS A 497 40.67 -13.70 -30.32
N ASP A 498 41.66 -12.96 -30.82
CA ASP A 498 41.99 -12.67 -32.22
C ASP A 498 40.86 -12.73 -33.27
N TYR A 499 40.34 -11.57 -33.67
CA TYR A 499 40.02 -11.27 -35.07
C TYR A 499 40.24 -9.76 -35.33
N GLY A 500 41.02 -9.46 -36.37
CA GLY A 500 41.51 -8.12 -36.68
C GLY A 500 40.44 -7.16 -37.18
N ILE A 501 40.47 -5.93 -36.64
CA ILE A 501 39.70 -4.77 -37.08
C ILE A 501 40.70 -3.70 -37.57
N SER A 502 40.39 -3.11 -38.72
CA SER A 502 41.30 -2.28 -39.54
C SER A 502 41.81 -1.01 -38.83
N GLU A 503 43.04 -0.59 -39.14
CA GLU A 503 43.72 0.55 -38.51
C GLU A 503 43.02 1.91 -38.71
N GLN A 504 42.12 2.03 -39.68
CA GLN A 504 41.41 3.27 -39.98
C GLN A 504 40.32 3.60 -38.95
N GLU A 505 39.61 2.60 -38.41
CA GLU A 505 38.56 2.81 -37.40
C GLU A 505 39.14 3.21 -36.03
N LYS A 506 40.35 2.73 -35.69
CA LYS A 506 41.06 3.11 -34.45
C LYS A 506 41.53 4.58 -34.48
N SER A 507 41.82 5.12 -35.66
CA SER A 507 42.26 6.50 -35.83
C SER A 507 41.11 7.48 -35.55
N GLU A 508 39.93 7.21 -36.12
CA GLU A 508 38.74 8.07 -35.93
C GLU A 508 38.22 8.04 -34.48
N GLU A 509 38.25 6.88 -33.82
CA GLU A 509 37.79 6.75 -32.43
C GLU A 509 38.73 7.49 -31.45
N SER A 510 40.05 7.45 -31.72
CA SER A 510 41.06 8.22 -30.99
C SER A 510 40.88 9.74 -31.17
N GLU A 511 40.55 10.20 -32.38
CA GLU A 511 40.27 11.63 -32.63
C GLU A 511 38.98 12.09 -31.96
N ARG A 512 37.91 11.28 -32.00
CA ARG A 512 36.65 11.55 -31.27
C ARG A 512 36.86 11.61 -29.77
N LEU A 513 37.70 10.74 -29.21
CA LEU A 513 38.05 10.75 -27.78
C LEU A 513 38.88 11.98 -27.38
N LYS A 514 39.78 12.44 -28.26
CA LYS A 514 40.56 13.68 -28.07
C LYS A 514 39.65 14.92 -28.14
N ALA A 515 38.73 14.97 -29.09
CA ALA A 515 37.74 16.04 -29.21
C ALA A 515 36.80 16.10 -27.99
N ALA A 516 36.32 14.95 -27.49
CA ALA A 516 35.49 14.86 -26.30
C ALA A 516 36.23 15.30 -25.02
N LYS A 517 37.52 14.94 -24.88
CA LYS A 517 38.37 15.40 -23.77
C LYS A 517 38.66 16.90 -23.85
N GLN A 518 38.85 17.44 -25.05
CA GLN A 518 39.05 18.87 -25.29
C GLN A 518 37.77 19.68 -24.99
N TYR A 519 36.61 19.19 -25.39
CA TYR A 519 35.30 19.76 -25.08
C TYR A 519 35.03 19.76 -23.56
N ARG A 520 35.35 18.65 -22.87
CA ARG A 520 35.25 18.55 -21.41
C ARG A 520 36.23 19.50 -20.70
N LYS A 521 37.43 19.70 -21.24
CA LYS A 521 38.42 20.66 -20.72
C LYS A 521 38.01 22.12 -20.97
N ALA A 522 37.29 22.41 -22.06
CA ALA A 522 36.70 23.72 -22.33
C ALA A 522 35.55 24.03 -21.35
N LEU A 523 34.69 23.05 -21.04
CA LEU A 523 33.65 23.14 -20.01
C LEU A 523 34.20 23.39 -18.59
N LEU A 524 35.40 22.87 -18.31
CA LEU A 524 36.05 23.00 -17.00
C LEU A 524 36.97 24.23 -16.87
N SER A 525 37.36 24.90 -17.96
CA SER A 525 38.34 26.02 -17.94
C SER A 525 37.79 27.42 -18.30
N GLY A 526 36.53 27.55 -18.75
CA GLY A 526 35.91 28.83 -19.08
C GLY A 526 35.19 29.49 -17.91
N LYS A 527 35.81 30.50 -17.30
CA LYS A 527 35.31 31.30 -16.17
C LYS A 527 34.02 32.08 -16.51
N THR A 528 32.91 31.67 -15.91
CA THR A 528 31.85 32.58 -15.39
C THR A 528 31.57 32.26 -13.92
N LYS A 529 32.64 32.19 -13.11
CA LYS A 529 32.54 32.27 -11.64
C LYS A 529 32.73 33.72 -11.18
N THR A 530 31.70 34.55 -11.27
CA THR A 530 31.48 35.67 -10.31
C THR A 530 30.11 36.37 -10.37
N ALA A 531 29.12 35.92 -11.17
CA ALA A 531 27.78 36.54 -11.17
C ALA A 531 26.60 35.57 -10.92
N LEU A 532 26.78 34.25 -11.08
CA LEU A 532 25.71 33.25 -10.81
C LEU A 532 25.97 32.36 -9.59
N LEU A 533 27.20 32.42 -9.04
CA LEU A 533 27.54 31.86 -7.71
C LEU A 533 27.39 32.89 -6.57
N GLN A 534 26.74 34.03 -6.85
CA GLN A 534 26.12 34.90 -5.85
C GLN A 534 24.64 34.60 -5.61
N LYS A 535 24.13 33.48 -6.12
CA LYS A 535 23.10 32.70 -5.40
C LYS A 535 23.77 31.54 -4.67
N LYS A 536 24.85 31.83 -3.93
CA LYS A 536 25.06 31.13 -2.66
C LYS A 536 23.71 31.18 -1.96
N ARG A 537 23.11 30.01 -1.70
CA ARG A 537 22.07 29.86 -0.68
C ARG A 537 22.41 30.85 0.42
N LYS A 538 21.61 31.90 0.60
CA LYS A 538 21.61 32.61 1.87
C LYS A 538 21.31 31.48 2.85
N GLN A 539 22.35 30.97 3.53
CA GLN A 539 22.13 30.34 4.82
C GLN A 539 21.30 31.40 5.53
N LYS A 540 19.99 31.15 5.71
CA LYS A 540 19.19 31.95 6.62
C LYS A 540 20.01 31.92 7.90
N ARG A 541 20.67 33.04 8.20
CA ARG A 541 21.26 33.25 9.52
C ARG A 541 20.04 33.09 10.42
N GLN A 542 19.91 31.93 11.08
CA GLN A 542 18.94 31.81 12.15
C GLN A 542 19.15 33.04 13.02
N SER A 543 18.08 33.82 13.20
CA SER A 543 18.10 35.00 14.05
C SER A 543 18.76 34.62 15.37
N LYS A 544 19.66 35.47 15.88
CA LYS A 544 20.31 35.27 17.20
C LYS A 544 19.24 34.94 18.27
N ILE A 545 18.08 35.57 18.14
CA ILE A 545 16.89 35.39 18.98
C ILE A 545 16.32 33.98 18.86
N TYR A 546 16.22 33.42 17.64
CA TYR A 546 15.75 32.04 17.45
C TYR A 546 16.68 31.02 18.10
N ARG A 547 18.00 31.25 18.06
CA ARG A 547 18.98 30.40 18.73
C ARG A 547 18.89 30.51 20.25
N GLU A 548 18.66 31.71 20.78
CA GLU A 548 18.41 31.94 22.20
C GLU A 548 17.12 31.25 22.65
N ILE A 549 16.02 31.34 21.88
CA ILE A 549 14.75 30.65 22.16
C ILE A 549 14.94 29.12 22.17
N VAL A 550 15.67 28.57 21.20
CA VAL A 550 15.95 27.12 21.15
C VAL A 550 16.87 26.69 22.28
N TYR A 551 17.82 27.53 22.70
CA TYR A 551 18.67 27.27 23.84
C TYR A 551 17.89 27.26 25.16
N GLU A 552 16.99 28.23 25.37
CA GLU A 552 16.11 28.26 26.55
C GLU A 552 15.15 27.06 26.57
N LYS A 553 14.66 26.62 25.42
CA LYS A 553 13.87 25.36 25.31
C LYS A 553 14.65 24.11 25.77
N MET A 554 15.98 24.13 25.65
CA MET A 554 16.85 23.02 26.07
C MET A 554 17.40 23.19 27.48
N SER A 555 17.16 24.35 28.11
CA SER A 555 17.59 24.70 29.45
C SER A 555 16.59 24.16 30.49
N THR A 556 17.08 23.77 31.67
CA THR A 556 16.23 23.39 32.81
C THR A 556 15.91 24.58 33.73
N LYS A 557 16.25 25.80 33.31
CA LYS A 557 16.01 27.02 34.07
C LYS A 557 14.70 27.66 33.62
N PHE A 558 13.84 27.98 34.57
CA PHE A 558 12.62 28.73 34.32
C PHE A 558 12.95 30.17 33.92
N ALA A 559 12.29 30.67 32.89
CA ALA A 559 12.43 32.04 32.41
C ALA A 559 11.74 33.05 33.35
N ILE A 560 10.67 32.62 34.01
CA ILE A 560 9.94 33.38 35.04
C ILE A 560 10.40 32.89 36.42
N PRO A 561 10.79 33.77 37.35
CA PRO A 561 11.07 33.38 38.71
C PRO A 561 9.87 32.62 39.34
N PRO A 562 10.09 31.48 40.01
CA PRO A 562 8.99 30.68 40.58
C PRO A 562 8.15 31.42 41.63
N GLU A 563 8.73 32.40 42.32
CA GLU A 563 8.01 33.23 43.29
C GLU A 563 7.01 34.16 42.57
N ASP A 564 7.48 34.91 41.56
CA ASP A 564 6.62 35.79 40.75
C ASP A 564 5.49 35.03 40.03
N PHE A 565 5.77 33.81 39.54
CA PHE A 565 4.73 32.99 38.89
C PHE A 565 3.68 32.50 39.90
N ARG A 566 4.10 32.15 41.12
CA ARG A 566 3.18 31.72 42.17
C ARG A 566 2.26 32.85 42.58
N ASP A 567 2.78 34.06 42.77
CA ASP A 567 1.96 35.22 43.19
C ASP A 567 0.83 35.50 42.18
N VAL A 568 1.10 35.38 40.88
CA VAL A 568 0.09 35.55 39.82
C VAL A 568 -0.95 34.43 39.83
N VAL A 569 -0.52 33.19 40.04
CA VAL A 569 -1.44 32.03 40.10
C VAL A 569 -2.34 32.14 41.34
N ASP A 570 -1.78 32.56 42.47
CA ASP A 570 -2.52 32.76 43.71
C ASP A 570 -3.54 33.92 43.56
N GLU A 571 -3.17 35.03 42.91
CA GLU A 571 -4.10 36.12 42.57
C GLU A 571 -5.27 35.65 41.68
N ILE A 572 -4.99 34.87 40.63
CA ILE A 572 -6.04 34.32 39.75
C ILE A 572 -6.94 33.33 40.49
N MET A 573 -6.37 32.51 41.37
CA MET A 573 -7.14 31.55 42.17
C MET A 573 -8.02 32.24 43.20
N GLU A 574 -7.56 33.33 43.81
CA GLU A 574 -8.39 34.15 44.70
C GLU A 574 -9.55 34.83 43.94
N GLU A 575 -9.34 35.26 42.69
CA GLU A 575 -10.38 35.90 41.87
C GLU A 575 -11.42 34.91 41.32
N GLU A 576 -11.00 33.76 40.78
CA GLU A 576 -11.88 32.83 40.06
C GLU A 576 -12.36 31.64 40.92
N PHE A 577 -11.58 31.21 41.92
CA PHE A 577 -11.85 30.00 42.70
C PHE A 577 -11.50 30.14 44.21
N PRO A 578 -12.18 31.02 44.95
CA PRO A 578 -11.80 31.41 46.33
C PRO A 578 -11.82 30.26 47.36
N ASP A 579 -12.54 29.17 47.08
CA ASP A 579 -12.66 28.01 47.99
C ASP A 579 -11.61 26.90 47.74
N HIS A 580 -10.74 27.06 46.73
CA HIS A 580 -9.80 26.00 46.30
C HIS A 580 -8.34 26.42 46.47
N GLN A 581 -7.52 25.53 47.05
CA GLN A 581 -6.07 25.72 47.15
C GLN A 581 -5.33 24.81 46.16
N ILE A 582 -4.39 25.35 45.40
CA ILE A 582 -3.56 24.58 44.46
C ILE A 582 -2.38 23.95 45.21
N GLU A 583 -2.14 22.65 44.99
CA GLU A 583 -0.93 21.97 45.47
C GLU A 583 0.35 22.53 44.83
N THR A 584 1.43 22.64 45.60
CA THR A 584 2.72 23.17 45.11
C THR A 584 3.27 22.40 43.90
N GLY A 585 3.01 21.09 43.79
CA GLY A 585 3.40 20.28 42.64
C GLY A 585 2.62 20.64 41.36
N ALA A 586 1.35 21.02 41.49
CA ALA A 586 0.53 21.48 40.38
C ALA A 586 0.95 22.88 39.90
N ILE A 587 1.38 23.78 40.80
CA ILE A 587 1.94 25.09 40.44
C ILE A 587 3.22 24.92 39.61
N MET A 588 4.10 24.00 39.99
CA MET A 588 5.33 23.73 39.21
C MET A 588 5.03 23.13 37.83
N ALA A 589 4.03 22.24 37.72
CA ALA A 589 3.60 21.69 36.44
C ALA A 589 2.97 22.78 35.54
N LEU A 590 2.16 23.66 36.14
CA LEU A 590 1.54 24.79 35.46
C LEU A 590 2.60 25.79 34.97
N GLN A 591 3.63 26.05 35.78
CA GLN A 591 4.77 26.90 35.39
C GLN A 591 5.51 26.31 34.18
N HIS A 592 5.81 25.01 34.21
CA HIS A 592 6.48 24.33 33.11
C HIS A 592 5.68 24.40 31.81
N GLU A 593 4.38 24.14 31.85
CA GLU A 593 3.52 24.23 30.66
C GLU A 593 3.37 25.67 30.16
N SER A 594 3.24 26.65 31.06
CA SER A 594 3.14 28.07 30.71
C SER A 594 4.39 28.57 29.98
N GLU A 595 5.57 28.19 30.45
CA GLU A 595 6.83 28.55 29.80
C GLU A 595 7.05 27.83 28.47
N MET A 596 6.63 26.57 28.36
CA MET A 596 6.61 25.84 27.09
C MET A 596 5.69 26.51 26.06
N MET A 597 4.53 27.00 26.50
CA MET A 597 3.61 27.75 25.66
C MET A 597 4.21 29.10 25.22
N LEU A 598 4.83 29.85 26.12
CA LEU A 598 5.51 31.12 25.81
C LEU A 598 6.63 30.92 24.78
N THR A 599 7.45 29.88 24.99
CA THR A 599 8.55 29.52 24.07
C THR A 599 8.02 29.16 22.69
N LYS A 600 6.91 28.41 22.63
CA LYS A 600 6.23 28.07 21.38
C LYS A 600 5.65 29.30 20.67
N MET A 601 5.02 30.21 21.40
CA MET A 601 4.55 31.48 20.86
C MET A 601 5.69 32.29 20.26
N MET A 602 6.82 32.42 20.95
CA MET A 602 7.98 33.18 20.47
C MET A 602 8.60 32.54 19.22
N CYS A 603 8.63 31.21 19.15
CA CYS A 603 9.07 30.48 17.96
C CYS A 603 8.16 30.74 16.75
N LEU A 604 6.84 30.67 16.93
CA LEU A 604 5.85 30.97 15.88
C LEU A 604 5.90 32.43 15.45
N ALA A 605 6.08 33.36 16.39
CA ALA A 605 6.25 34.78 16.10
C ALA A 605 7.50 35.03 15.25
N SER A 606 8.60 34.32 15.55
CA SER A 606 9.82 34.39 14.75
C SER A 606 9.60 33.86 13.33
N HIS A 607 8.80 32.81 13.15
CA HIS A 607 8.45 32.30 11.83
C HIS A 607 7.57 33.27 11.03
N LEU A 608 6.64 33.97 11.69
CA LEU A 608 5.84 35.02 11.05
C LEU A 608 6.70 36.22 10.61
N ALA A 609 7.66 36.63 11.44
CA ALA A 609 8.62 37.67 11.08
C ALA A 609 9.49 37.23 9.90
N ASP A 610 10.00 36.00 9.93
CA ASP A 610 10.76 35.39 8.83
C ASP A 610 9.97 35.30 7.52
N TYR A 611 8.67 34.98 7.59
CA TYR A 611 7.80 34.92 6.42
C TYR A 611 7.56 36.31 5.82
N ALA A 612 7.53 37.33 6.67
CA ALA A 612 7.40 38.72 6.28
C ALA A 612 8.75 39.38 5.91
N ASP A 613 9.84 38.61 5.77
CA ASP A 613 11.21 39.08 5.54
C ASP A 613 11.68 40.15 6.54
N ARG A 614 11.26 40.03 7.81
CA ARG A 614 11.61 40.93 8.92
C ARG A 614 12.46 40.21 9.97
N GLU A 615 13.49 40.87 10.47
CA GLU A 615 14.33 40.33 11.55
C GLU A 615 13.80 40.64 12.97
N THR A 616 12.87 41.58 13.11
CA THR A 616 12.32 42.05 14.40
C THR A 616 10.84 41.70 14.57
N LEU A 617 10.50 41.12 15.73
CA LEU A 617 9.12 40.90 16.16
C LEU A 617 8.41 42.22 16.42
N ARG A 618 7.18 42.38 15.93
CA ARG A 618 6.33 43.54 16.24
C ARG A 618 5.16 43.12 17.13
N LYS A 619 4.62 44.08 17.88
CA LYS A 619 3.40 43.88 18.70
C LYS A 619 2.24 43.25 17.91
N LYS A 620 2.05 43.66 16.66
CA LYS A 620 1.03 43.11 15.75
C LYS A 620 1.18 41.59 15.49
N ASP A 621 2.42 41.08 15.49
CA ASP A 621 2.67 39.65 15.26
C ASP A 621 2.25 38.83 16.49
N ILE A 622 2.44 39.39 17.69
CA ILE A 622 1.97 38.80 18.96
C ILE A 622 0.45 38.90 19.09
N ASP A 623 -0.14 40.05 18.77
CA ASP A 623 -1.60 40.24 18.82
C ASP A 623 -2.32 39.28 17.86
N PHE A 624 -1.73 39.02 16.68
CA PHE A 624 -2.24 38.04 15.72
C PHE A 624 -2.15 36.60 16.24
N LEU A 625 -1.05 36.23 16.91
CA LEU A 625 -0.91 34.91 17.53
C LEU A 625 -1.86 34.72 18.72
N LYS A 626 -2.06 35.76 19.54
CA LYS A 626 -3.06 35.76 20.62
C LYS A 626 -4.47 35.56 20.06
N PHE A 627 -4.81 36.24 18.97
CA PHE A 627 -6.07 36.02 18.27
C PHE A 627 -6.21 34.58 17.77
N LEU A 628 -5.20 34.02 17.11
CA LEU A 628 -5.21 32.63 16.65
C LEU A 628 -5.35 31.62 17.80
N MET A 629 -4.65 31.84 18.91
CA MET A 629 -4.73 30.97 20.08
C MET A 629 -6.06 31.08 20.82
N SER A 630 -6.65 32.28 20.91
CA SER A 630 -8.01 32.45 21.47
C SER A 630 -9.11 31.76 20.65
N LYS A 631 -8.83 31.45 19.38
CA LYS A 631 -9.75 30.72 18.48
C LYS A 631 -9.50 29.20 18.46
N ASN A 632 -8.32 28.77 18.88
CA ASN A 632 -7.94 27.37 19.04
C ASN A 632 -7.80 27.03 20.53
N MET A 633 -8.91 26.73 21.21
CA MET A 633 -8.88 26.19 22.59
C MET A 633 -8.40 24.73 22.67
N GLU A 634 -8.04 24.12 21.54
CA GLU A 634 -7.38 22.81 21.51
C GLU A 634 -5.86 23.01 21.54
N GLY A 635 -5.22 22.48 22.59
CA GLY A 635 -3.78 22.47 22.81
C GLY A 635 -3.02 22.10 21.53
N CYS A 636 -2.45 23.11 20.88
CA CYS A 636 -1.79 22.90 19.60
C CYS A 636 -0.45 22.17 19.81
N SER A 637 -0.35 20.89 19.48
CA SER A 637 0.90 20.27 19.02
C SER A 637 1.14 20.62 17.55
N PHE A 638 1.58 21.85 17.24
CA PHE A 638 2.20 22.11 15.94
C PHE A 638 3.50 21.29 15.86
N ALA A 639 3.49 20.22 15.07
CA ALA A 639 4.67 19.44 14.70
C ALA A 639 5.59 20.32 13.84
N MET A 640 6.86 20.39 14.24
CA MET A 640 7.92 21.13 13.55
C MET A 640 8.55 20.27 12.46
#